data_AF-A0A671KY35-F1
#
_entry.id   AF-A0A671KY35-F1
#
_cell.length_a   1.000
_cell.length_b   1.000
_cell.length_c   1.000
_cell.angle_alpha   90.00
_cell.angle_beta   90.00
_cell.angle_gamma   90.00
#
_symmetry.space_group_name_H-M   'P 1'
#
loop_
_entity.id
_entity.type
_entity.pdbx_description
1 polymer ?
#
loop_
_entity_poly.entity_id
_entity_poly.type
_entity_poly.pdbx_seq_one_letter_code
_entity_poly.pdbx_strand_id
1 'polypeptide(L)'
;MDQSDHYDRGTDHAETSGLTAGHSGQHSLQLAISGTEAEGSVSEEDDEEEELVVLDPEHPLMKRFQSALKNNLRNQLERLNLELREKIVVEKAEAQKRHELAEEVYMVHEMLARLQASLEASHEANAQAAAQHRQAQDQLDGVKNQYQDATSQANKQRMQVSELQSKVDNLALNLFYMQEANTDLRSDIKAIINASHKAQKARTQAEENKHQQDLYVERLIKHVEKLSEQISLYEVQIIPQTEQTKAAKEALSEAQLELDSVVVERRQLLQQWNSSLLMMRRRDETYTAMQEQLRLTNDQVRSLDTEIEGYKKSITQEEEQNERLTLHLNRAQNDCTTSRKLITHSQNHQEVLQAQYSTYTRMLQETEKTLSTLRLVLHSHQPTLKGLRKQMEKESAVRMDLEDQIMSKLQEQLTHNNAAKYSRRLTDKSAAHRREKEAQLTKLENDINAVTLEGQEVATHLDSLAAFQAELEQEMSQPHLLLSSREAEIAKQVTDIERKQATISNYNKKIRDIVSSTGHEDLGPLEISAATLSKKLEEVGAEIKEQQQLWLWQQGELVRFTQEKQAHSSSVQTLQTQLTILQQSKIRRESEMEQDQREQADLEKQIKALMADMVKLNSLLTKNSDLSQALQQSNSLMETEFRQRLKEAERDSVETQLKLERLNEEKERLINSLVEAERQIMLWEKRTQLMRETRSAIDSDIGQGDIRTMRAEIHRMEVRYAQLMKQQERLLRDMEPVVARRETIAVRSEAQARSDHKQPTHNDYHNTLQSLRRKILQAKKQAEECDGAIAQLEERQGSVTSRLRDKRMHLNDLQHTRAVLTQDLSALQETKERNLYHLPVLQCQAKHLQAVKEGQYTPVASGDTALELATQKQEERLKMISSILQHLAEEYPQHHSTLQRINLTLAEHRHSGLQDSQ
;
A
#
# COMPACT_ATOMS: atom_id res chain seq x y z
N MET A 1 -12.90 44.11 45.97
CA MET A 1 -12.86 43.62 44.58
C MET A 1 -11.51 43.02 44.26
N ASP A 2 -11.28 41.72 44.35
CA ASP A 2 -11.65 40.73 45.40
C ASP A 2 -10.94 39.40 45.06
N GLN A 3 -10.18 38.84 46.02
CA GLN A 3 -9.93 37.38 46.25
C GLN A 3 -9.34 36.53 45.09
N SER A 4 -8.43 35.55 45.25
CA SER A 4 -7.49 35.07 46.28
C SER A 4 -6.71 33.90 45.62
N ASP A 5 -5.50 33.44 45.97
CA ASP A 5 -4.38 33.86 46.85
C ASP A 5 -3.09 33.24 46.23
N HIS A 6 -1.85 33.73 46.36
CA HIS A 6 -0.97 33.92 47.54
C HIS A 6 -0.60 32.59 48.26
N TYR A 7 0.67 32.30 48.60
CA TYR A 7 1.98 32.92 48.26
C TYR A 7 3.11 31.87 48.40
N ASP A 8 4.33 32.19 47.96
CA ASP A 8 5.57 31.44 48.19
C ASP A 8 6.64 32.31 48.91
N ARG A 9 7.61 31.67 49.59
CA ARG A 9 8.75 32.19 50.40
C ARG A 9 8.46 32.73 51.81
N GLY A 10 9.41 32.52 52.74
CA GLY A 10 9.57 33.38 53.95
C GLY A 10 10.42 32.86 55.13
N THR A 11 11.74 33.04 55.08
CA THR A 11 12.68 33.43 56.19
C THR A 11 12.56 32.92 57.65
N ASP A 12 13.69 32.39 58.14
CA ASP A 12 14.43 32.71 59.38
C ASP A 12 13.81 32.67 60.82
N HIS A 13 14.42 31.79 61.64
CA HIS A 13 14.86 31.92 63.06
C HIS A 13 13.95 32.41 64.23
N ALA A 14 14.23 31.82 65.42
CA ALA A 14 13.74 32.14 66.78
C ALA A 14 12.29 31.70 67.11
N GLU A 15 11.90 31.33 68.35
CA GLU A 15 12.63 31.29 69.64
C GLU A 15 12.06 30.25 70.66
N THR A 16 12.95 29.52 71.36
CA THR A 16 12.87 28.94 72.75
C THR A 16 11.73 28.04 73.30
N SER A 17 12.16 27.05 74.11
CA SER A 17 11.48 26.38 75.27
C SER A 17 10.30 25.42 75.00
N GLY A 18 10.18 24.22 75.60
CA GLY A 18 11.00 23.39 76.53
C GLY A 18 10.37 21.97 76.60
N LEU A 19 10.86 20.90 77.26
CA LEU A 19 11.83 20.69 78.35
C LEU A 19 12.50 19.28 78.25
N THR A 20 13.65 19.13 78.93
CA THR A 20 14.35 17.92 79.49
C THR A 20 13.66 16.54 79.51
N ALA A 21 14.33 15.36 79.56
CA ALA A 21 15.73 14.85 79.41
C ALA A 21 15.67 13.30 79.65
N GLY A 22 16.66 12.41 79.41
CA GLY A 22 18.00 12.46 78.79
C GLY A 22 18.85 11.20 79.18
N HIS A 23 19.97 10.93 78.50
CA HIS A 23 20.99 9.87 78.77
C HIS A 23 20.55 8.39 78.62
N SER A 24 21.41 7.40 78.31
CA SER A 24 22.79 7.37 77.72
C SER A 24 23.10 5.96 77.15
N GLY A 25 24.16 5.80 76.34
CA GLY A 25 24.62 4.51 75.78
C GLY A 25 25.38 3.60 76.80
N GLN A 26 26.29 2.69 76.41
CA GLN A 26 26.84 2.34 75.09
C GLN A 26 27.69 1.03 75.22
N HIS A 27 28.00 0.38 74.09
CA HIS A 27 29.16 -0.52 73.84
C HIS A 27 29.33 -1.94 74.46
N SER A 28 29.60 -2.87 73.53
CA SER A 28 30.65 -3.91 73.50
C SER A 28 30.71 -5.06 74.53
N LEU A 29 30.86 -6.27 73.99
CA LEU A 29 31.29 -7.51 74.67
C LEU A 29 32.59 -8.02 74.03
N GLN A 30 33.48 -8.61 74.83
CA GLN A 30 34.68 -9.32 74.36
C GLN A 30 35.02 -10.48 75.33
N LEU A 31 35.56 -11.59 74.82
CA LEU A 31 35.83 -12.80 75.60
C LEU A 31 37.06 -12.66 76.51
N ALA A 32 37.02 -13.33 77.66
CA ALA A 32 38.19 -13.94 78.30
C ALA A 32 37.76 -15.19 79.09
N ILE A 33 38.68 -16.15 79.25
CA ILE A 33 38.46 -17.45 79.91
C ILE A 33 39.32 -17.53 81.17
N SER A 34 38.74 -17.94 82.30
CA SER A 34 39.42 -18.79 83.29
C SER A 34 38.41 -19.38 84.30
N GLY A 35 38.44 -20.70 84.46
CA GLY A 35 37.99 -21.37 85.67
C GLY A 35 39.22 -21.71 86.52
N THR A 36 39.09 -21.67 87.85
CA THR A 36 40.13 -22.12 88.79
C THR A 36 39.49 -22.90 89.93
N GLU A 37 40.24 -23.80 90.55
CA GLU A 37 39.72 -24.86 91.41
C GLU A 37 39.49 -24.42 92.88
N ALA A 38 38.49 -25.06 93.52
CA ALA A 38 38.36 -25.30 94.95
C ALA A 38 37.40 -26.52 95.08
N GLU A 39 37.74 -27.63 95.75
CA GLU A 39 37.88 -27.77 97.21
C GLU A 39 36.60 -27.34 97.96
N GLY A 40 35.91 -28.22 98.71
CA GLY A 40 36.08 -29.66 98.94
C GLY A 40 35.32 -30.12 100.20
N SER A 41 35.29 -31.43 100.49
CA SER A 41 34.67 -32.05 101.70
C SER A 41 33.15 -31.78 101.88
N VAL A 42 32.38 -32.34 102.81
CA VAL A 42 32.50 -33.39 103.87
C VAL A 42 31.30 -34.36 103.56
N SER A 43 31.23 -35.65 103.90
CA SER A 43 31.43 -36.26 105.22
C SER A 43 31.59 -37.78 105.18
N GLU A 44 32.58 -38.26 105.92
CA GLU A 44 32.49 -39.52 106.68
C GLU A 44 31.66 -39.22 107.95
N GLU A 45 30.82 -40.16 108.37
CA GLU A 45 30.42 -40.35 109.77
C GLU A 45 29.79 -41.75 109.85
N ASP A 46 30.57 -42.72 110.34
CA ASP A 46 30.08 -44.05 110.71
C ASP A 46 29.44 -43.95 112.11
N ASP A 47 28.21 -44.46 112.27
CA ASP A 47 27.59 -44.72 113.58
C ASP A 47 27.75 -46.21 113.94
N GLU A 48 27.93 -46.50 115.23
CA GLU A 48 28.62 -47.71 115.71
C GLU A 48 27.82 -49.03 115.59
N GLU A 49 28.57 -50.15 115.57
CA GLU A 49 28.01 -51.51 115.52
C GLU A 49 27.42 -51.95 116.88
N GLU A 50 26.12 -52.23 116.96
CA GLU A 50 25.62 -53.13 118.02
C GLU A 50 26.09 -54.56 117.72
N GLU A 51 26.96 -55.12 118.57
CA GLU A 51 27.54 -56.45 118.39
C GLU A 51 26.47 -57.56 118.35
N LEU A 52 26.13 -57.97 117.12
CA LEU A 52 25.59 -59.29 116.83
C LEU A 52 26.61 -60.35 117.29
N VAL A 53 26.38 -61.00 118.43
CA VAL A 53 27.24 -62.09 118.95
C VAL A 53 27.20 -63.27 117.98
N VAL A 54 28.13 -63.24 117.03
CA VAL A 54 28.34 -64.23 115.97
C VAL A 54 29.72 -64.87 116.20
N LEU A 55 29.83 -66.14 115.80
CA LEU A 55 31.01 -66.97 115.97
C LEU A 55 32.31 -66.27 115.52
N ASP A 56 33.31 -66.34 116.41
CA ASP A 56 34.68 -65.80 116.33
C ASP A 56 35.23 -65.64 114.88
N PRO A 57 35.79 -64.47 114.49
CA PRO A 57 36.24 -64.21 113.12
C PRO A 57 37.27 -65.20 112.55
N GLU A 58 38.02 -65.90 113.41
CA GLU A 58 38.98 -66.94 113.03
C GLU A 58 38.37 -68.34 112.84
N HIS A 59 37.10 -68.56 113.19
CA HIS A 59 36.45 -69.87 113.19
C HIS A 59 36.53 -70.55 111.82
N PRO A 60 37.01 -71.82 111.71
CA PRO A 60 37.43 -72.42 110.44
C PRO A 60 36.33 -72.57 109.39
N LEU A 61 35.06 -72.45 109.75
CA LEU A 61 33.94 -72.45 108.80
C LEU A 61 33.75 -71.10 108.06
N MET A 62 34.27 -69.98 108.57
CA MET A 62 34.05 -68.64 107.99
C MET A 62 35.04 -68.24 106.88
N LYS A 63 36.23 -68.86 106.81
CA LYS A 63 37.27 -68.47 105.83
C LYS A 63 36.81 -68.57 104.37
N ARG A 64 35.92 -69.52 104.04
CA ARG A 64 35.35 -69.66 102.67
C ARG A 64 34.37 -68.53 102.33
N PHE A 65 33.64 -67.99 103.32
CA PHE A 65 32.76 -66.82 103.16
C PHE A 65 33.55 -65.53 102.94
N GLN A 66 34.56 -65.26 103.79
CA GLN A 66 35.42 -64.07 103.71
C GLN A 66 36.13 -63.97 102.34
N SER A 67 36.66 -65.08 101.82
CA SER A 67 37.37 -65.10 100.53
C SER A 67 36.48 -64.76 99.32
N ALA A 68 35.21 -65.17 99.33
CA ALA A 68 34.27 -64.87 98.26
C ALA A 68 33.91 -63.37 98.22
N LEU A 69 33.78 -62.73 99.38
CA LEU A 69 33.34 -61.33 99.50
C LEU A 69 34.35 -60.35 98.87
N LYS A 70 35.65 -60.64 99.00
CA LYS A 70 36.74 -59.81 98.48
C LYS A 70 36.82 -59.81 96.94
N ASN A 71 36.41 -60.89 96.28
CA ASN A 71 36.43 -60.97 94.81
C ASN A 71 35.24 -60.23 94.18
N ASN A 72 34.06 -60.36 94.78
CA ASN A 72 32.82 -59.69 94.36
C ASN A 72 32.99 -58.16 94.26
N LEU A 73 33.49 -57.53 95.33
CA LEU A 73 33.74 -56.08 95.37
C LEU A 73 34.72 -55.61 94.28
N ARG A 74 35.69 -56.45 93.91
CA ARG A 74 36.66 -56.14 92.84
C ARG A 74 36.01 -56.15 91.45
N ASN A 75 35.19 -57.16 91.17
CA ASN A 75 34.45 -57.29 89.92
C ASN A 75 33.50 -56.10 89.70
N GLN A 76 32.82 -55.63 90.76
CA GLN A 76 31.95 -54.45 90.71
C GLN A 76 32.72 -53.17 90.35
N LEU A 77 33.89 -52.98 90.98
CA LEU A 77 34.78 -51.85 90.69
C LEU A 77 35.28 -51.88 89.23
N GLU A 78 35.59 -53.06 88.69
CA GLU A 78 36.03 -53.24 87.30
C GLU A 78 34.88 -53.00 86.30
N ARG A 79 33.63 -53.44 86.59
CA ARG A 79 32.44 -53.12 85.78
C ARG A 79 32.16 -51.61 85.71
N LEU A 80 32.12 -50.93 86.87
CA LEU A 80 31.88 -49.49 86.93
C LEU A 80 32.97 -48.68 86.21
N ASN A 81 34.22 -49.12 86.27
CA ASN A 81 35.31 -48.50 85.51
C ASN A 81 35.18 -48.69 83.99
N LEU A 82 34.58 -49.78 83.52
CA LEU A 82 34.30 -49.97 82.08
C LEU A 82 33.14 -49.09 81.63
N GLU A 83 32.02 -49.09 82.36
CA GLU A 83 30.86 -48.24 82.07
C GLU A 83 31.25 -46.74 82.07
N LEU A 84 32.09 -46.30 83.01
CA LEU A 84 32.64 -44.94 83.03
C LEU A 84 33.53 -44.63 81.81
N ARG A 85 34.39 -45.57 81.38
CA ARG A 85 35.24 -45.39 80.19
C ARG A 85 34.40 -45.30 78.91
N GLU A 86 33.35 -46.11 78.77
CA GLU A 86 32.42 -46.04 77.64
C GLU A 86 31.71 -44.68 77.59
N LYS A 87 31.25 -44.16 78.74
CA LYS A 87 30.66 -42.81 78.81
C LYS A 87 31.65 -41.71 78.41
N ILE A 88 32.88 -41.76 78.90
CA ILE A 88 33.95 -40.80 78.54
C ILE A 88 34.30 -40.87 77.05
N VAL A 89 34.25 -42.06 76.42
CA VAL A 89 34.47 -42.22 74.97
C VAL A 89 33.31 -41.63 74.17
N VAL A 90 32.06 -41.86 74.58
CA VAL A 90 30.88 -41.26 73.94
C VAL A 90 30.88 -39.74 74.07
N GLU A 91 31.18 -39.22 75.27
CA GLU A 91 31.30 -37.79 75.54
C GLU A 91 32.37 -37.13 74.66
N LYS A 92 33.56 -37.74 74.54
CA LYS A 92 34.62 -37.27 73.64
C LYS A 92 34.21 -37.32 72.17
N ALA A 93 33.52 -38.36 71.72
CA ALA A 93 33.02 -38.46 70.35
C ALA A 93 31.91 -37.43 70.05
N GLU A 94 31.06 -37.09 71.02
CA GLU A 94 30.13 -35.97 70.85
C GLU A 94 30.84 -34.60 70.89
N ALA A 95 31.85 -34.43 71.74
CA ALA A 95 32.64 -33.19 71.80
C ALA A 95 33.40 -32.93 70.49
N GLN A 96 33.98 -33.97 69.90
CA GLN A 96 34.59 -33.92 68.57
C GLN A 96 33.56 -33.52 67.50
N LYS A 97 32.39 -34.17 67.46
CA LYS A 97 31.31 -33.80 66.52
C LYS A 97 30.79 -32.37 66.71
N ARG A 98 30.71 -31.88 67.97
CA ARG A 98 30.37 -30.48 68.26
C ARG A 98 31.46 -29.52 67.75
N HIS A 99 32.73 -29.90 67.80
CA HIS A 99 33.84 -29.11 67.28
C HIS A 99 33.86 -29.11 65.75
N GLU A 100 33.70 -30.27 65.11
CA GLU A 100 33.59 -30.44 63.66
C GLU A 100 32.44 -29.58 63.10
N LEU A 101 31.24 -29.68 63.71
CA LEU A 101 30.08 -28.86 63.34
C LEU A 101 30.32 -27.36 63.59
N ALA A 102 31.10 -26.97 64.61
CA ALA A 102 31.43 -25.57 64.85
C ALA A 102 32.43 -25.03 63.80
N GLU A 103 33.38 -25.84 63.35
CA GLU A 103 34.29 -25.50 62.24
C GLU A 103 33.53 -25.42 60.91
N GLU A 104 32.63 -26.36 60.61
CA GLU A 104 31.74 -26.30 59.44
C GLU A 104 30.87 -25.03 59.45
N VAL A 105 30.24 -24.70 60.58
CA VAL A 105 29.43 -23.48 60.74
C VAL A 105 30.28 -22.21 60.60
N TYR A 106 31.53 -22.20 61.10
CA TYR A 106 32.45 -21.08 60.92
C TYR A 106 32.87 -20.91 59.45
N MET A 107 33.24 -21.99 58.77
CA MET A 107 33.60 -21.98 57.34
C MET A 107 32.42 -21.55 56.46
N VAL A 108 31.18 -21.97 56.80
CA VAL A 108 29.97 -21.50 56.14
C VAL A 108 29.73 -20.01 56.42
N HIS A 109 29.97 -19.52 57.64
CA HIS A 109 29.90 -18.08 57.94
C HIS A 109 30.92 -17.27 57.16
N GLU A 110 32.17 -17.73 57.04
CA GLU A 110 33.21 -17.04 56.27
C GLU A 110 32.87 -17.03 54.77
N MET A 111 32.37 -18.15 54.24
CA MET A 111 31.91 -18.21 52.84
C MET A 111 30.70 -17.29 52.61
N LEU A 112 29.76 -17.21 53.56
CA LEU A 112 28.59 -16.32 53.48
C LEU A 112 29.02 -14.85 53.52
N ALA A 113 29.95 -14.47 54.39
CA ALA A 113 30.50 -13.11 54.45
C ALA A 113 31.25 -12.73 53.16
N ARG A 114 32.06 -13.64 52.59
CA ARG A 114 32.71 -13.45 51.29
C ARG A 114 31.70 -13.29 50.15
N LEU A 115 30.60 -14.05 50.17
CA LEU A 115 29.50 -13.92 49.20
C LEU A 115 28.75 -12.60 49.36
N GLN A 116 28.45 -12.15 50.59
CA GLN A 116 27.85 -10.84 50.85
C GLN A 116 28.71 -9.70 50.33
N ALA A 117 30.01 -9.67 50.64
CA ALA A 117 30.93 -8.67 50.13
C ALA A 117 31.02 -8.67 48.59
N SER A 118 30.97 -9.85 47.95
CA SER A 118 30.94 -9.94 46.48
C SER A 118 29.63 -9.42 45.87
N LEU A 119 28.51 -9.61 46.58
CA LEU A 119 27.19 -9.13 46.18
C LEU A 119 27.07 -7.61 46.35
N GLU A 120 27.57 -7.05 47.46
CA GLU A 120 27.67 -5.61 47.69
C GLU A 120 28.53 -4.93 46.62
N ALA A 121 29.73 -5.46 46.33
CA ALA A 121 30.57 -4.98 45.23
C ALA A 121 29.86 -5.06 43.86
N SER A 122 29.04 -6.09 43.61
CA SER A 122 28.23 -6.18 42.39
C SER A 122 27.09 -5.14 42.35
N HIS A 123 26.50 -4.79 43.51
CA HIS A 123 25.50 -3.73 43.62
C HIS A 123 26.12 -2.34 43.40
N GLU A 124 27.31 -2.08 43.94
CA GLU A 124 28.05 -0.84 43.68
C GLU A 124 28.41 -0.70 42.19
N ALA A 125 28.93 -1.77 41.58
CA ALA A 125 29.23 -1.78 40.14
C ALA A 125 27.98 -1.54 39.28
N ASN A 126 26.84 -2.14 39.64
CA ASN A 126 25.57 -1.93 38.95
C ASN A 126 25.02 -0.50 39.17
N ALA A 127 25.18 0.06 40.37
CA ALA A 127 24.80 1.45 40.66
C ALA A 127 25.66 2.46 39.86
N GLN A 128 26.97 2.21 39.73
CA GLN A 128 27.87 2.99 38.89
C GLN A 128 27.50 2.87 37.40
N ALA A 129 27.22 1.67 36.90
CA ALA A 129 26.76 1.44 35.53
C ALA A 129 25.41 2.14 35.25
N ALA A 130 24.46 2.10 36.19
CA ALA A 130 23.18 2.80 36.09
C ALA A 130 23.34 4.33 36.11
N ALA A 131 24.31 4.86 36.87
CA ALA A 131 24.64 6.29 36.86
C ALA A 131 25.26 6.73 35.53
N GLN A 132 26.21 5.94 34.99
CA GLN A 132 26.80 6.17 33.66
C GLN A 132 25.74 6.08 32.54
N HIS A 133 24.81 5.11 32.63
CA HIS A 133 23.71 4.97 31.68
C HIS A 133 22.78 6.19 31.70
N ARG A 134 22.42 6.70 32.88
CA ARG A 134 21.64 7.95 33.00
C ARG A 134 22.39 9.14 32.40
N GLN A 135 23.66 9.32 32.74
CA GLN A 135 24.48 10.40 32.17
C GLN A 135 24.57 10.32 30.63
N ALA A 136 24.65 9.10 30.07
CA ALA A 136 24.63 8.89 28.62
C ALA A 136 23.24 9.17 28.00
N GLN A 137 22.14 8.87 28.71
CA GLN A 137 20.79 9.24 28.29
C GLN A 137 20.58 10.76 28.31
N ASP A 138 21.01 11.45 29.38
CA ASP A 138 20.91 12.91 29.50
C ASP A 138 21.71 13.62 28.39
N GLN A 139 22.90 13.11 28.07
CA GLN A 139 23.70 13.58 26.93
C GLN A 139 23.01 13.31 25.59
N LEU A 140 22.46 12.11 25.39
CA LEU A 140 21.75 11.73 24.17
C LEU A 140 20.50 12.60 23.95
N ASP A 141 19.73 12.88 25.00
CA ASP A 141 18.53 13.72 24.93
C ASP A 141 18.89 15.20 24.75
N GLY A 142 20.00 15.67 25.34
CA GLY A 142 20.59 16.97 25.00
C GLY A 142 20.96 17.09 23.50
N VAL A 143 21.58 16.06 22.92
CA VAL A 143 21.91 16.01 21.48
C VAL A 143 20.65 15.89 20.62
N LYS A 144 19.62 15.12 21.01
CA LYS A 144 18.33 15.06 20.31
C LYS A 144 17.67 16.44 20.28
N ASN A 145 17.67 17.18 21.38
CA ASN A 145 17.07 18.51 21.46
C ASN A 145 17.81 19.49 20.54
N GLN A 146 19.16 19.51 20.58
CA GLN A 146 19.97 20.31 19.66
C GLN A 146 19.72 19.95 18.18
N TYR A 147 19.54 18.66 17.87
CA TYR A 147 19.20 18.21 16.52
C TYR A 147 17.78 18.61 16.09
N GLN A 148 16.80 18.57 17.00
CA GLN A 148 15.44 19.05 16.74
C GLN A 148 15.43 20.58 16.53
N ASP A 149 16.15 21.35 17.34
CA ASP A 149 16.31 22.79 17.18
C ASP A 149 16.94 23.13 15.82
N ALA A 150 18.07 22.50 15.48
CA ALA A 150 18.75 22.67 14.20
C ALA A 150 17.84 22.28 13.02
N THR A 151 17.08 21.19 13.14
CA THR A 151 16.09 20.77 12.13
C THR A 151 14.95 21.78 12.01
N SER A 152 14.48 22.37 13.11
CA SER A 152 13.45 23.42 13.09
C SER A 152 13.97 24.70 12.42
N GLN A 153 15.23 25.06 12.65
CA GLN A 153 15.89 26.22 12.03
C GLN A 153 16.13 25.99 10.53
N ALA A 154 16.62 24.81 10.14
CA ALA A 154 16.79 24.42 8.74
C ALA A 154 15.44 24.38 7.99
N ASN A 155 14.36 23.95 8.64
CA ASN A 155 13.02 24.00 8.06
C ASN A 155 12.48 25.44 7.94
N LYS A 156 12.69 26.30 8.95
CA LYS A 156 12.38 27.75 8.85
C LYS A 156 13.14 28.42 7.70
N GLN A 157 14.44 28.11 7.54
CA GLN A 157 15.26 28.60 6.42
C GLN A 157 14.77 28.05 5.07
N ARG A 158 14.37 26.78 4.98
CA ARG A 158 13.76 26.20 3.76
C ARG A 158 12.45 26.90 3.38
N MET A 159 11.58 27.19 4.35
CA MET A 159 10.36 27.97 4.11
C MET A 159 10.68 29.38 3.61
N GLN A 160 11.64 30.07 4.24
CA GLN A 160 12.11 31.39 3.78
C GLN A 160 12.72 31.34 2.37
N VAL A 161 13.47 30.28 2.02
CA VAL A 161 13.99 30.09 0.66
C VAL A 161 12.86 29.84 -0.34
N SER A 162 11.84 29.06 0.00
CA SER A 162 10.66 28.83 -0.86
C SER A 162 9.82 30.10 -1.05
N GLU A 163 9.66 30.90 0.01
CA GLU A 163 9.08 32.24 -0.07
C GLU A 163 9.90 33.19 -0.95
N LEU A 164 11.23 33.15 -0.88
CA LEU A 164 12.09 33.99 -1.71
C LEU A 164 12.13 33.52 -3.16
N GLN A 165 12.11 32.21 -3.41
CA GLN A 165 11.96 31.61 -4.75
C GLN A 165 10.64 32.06 -5.37
N SER A 166 9.50 31.83 -4.71
CA SER A 166 8.21 32.30 -5.22
C SER A 166 8.12 33.82 -5.38
N LYS A 167 8.80 34.64 -4.56
CA LYS A 167 8.93 36.09 -4.79
C LYS A 167 9.78 36.40 -6.02
N VAL A 168 10.87 35.67 -6.27
CA VAL A 168 11.69 35.79 -7.49
C VAL A 168 10.91 35.33 -8.73
N ASP A 169 10.17 34.23 -8.67
CA ASP A 169 9.36 33.72 -9.78
C ASP A 169 8.23 34.70 -10.13
N ASN A 170 7.56 35.28 -9.14
CA ASN A 170 6.57 36.35 -9.36
C ASN A 170 7.21 37.61 -9.96
N LEU A 171 8.44 37.98 -9.55
CA LEU A 171 9.17 39.10 -10.15
C LEU A 171 9.64 38.79 -11.58
N ALA A 172 10.05 37.55 -11.86
CA ALA A 172 10.42 37.09 -13.20
C ALA A 172 9.20 37.07 -14.14
N LEU A 173 8.03 36.64 -13.65
CA LEU A 173 6.76 36.68 -14.37
C LEU A 173 6.31 38.12 -14.65
N ASN A 174 6.41 39.01 -13.67
CA ASN A 174 6.15 40.44 -13.86
C ASN A 174 7.13 41.08 -14.85
N LEU A 175 8.41 40.69 -14.84
CA LEU A 175 9.40 41.11 -15.84
C LEU A 175 9.10 40.54 -17.23
N PHE A 176 8.60 39.31 -17.32
CA PHE A 176 8.17 38.71 -18.58
C PHE A 176 6.99 39.48 -19.19
N TYR A 177 5.91 39.71 -18.43
CA TYR A 177 4.78 40.52 -18.91
C TYR A 177 5.18 41.96 -19.25
N MET A 178 6.11 42.57 -18.48
CA MET A 178 6.66 43.89 -18.81
C MET A 178 7.53 43.88 -20.07
N GLN A 179 8.22 42.77 -20.38
CA GLN A 179 9.00 42.62 -21.61
C GLN A 179 8.09 42.37 -22.81
N GLU A 180 7.07 41.52 -22.67
CA GLU A 180 6.04 41.24 -23.67
C GLU A 180 5.26 42.52 -24.04
N ALA A 181 4.77 43.25 -23.04
CA ALA A 181 4.16 44.57 -23.25
C ALA A 181 5.13 45.59 -23.87
N ASN A 182 6.44 45.51 -23.59
CA ASN A 182 7.45 46.35 -24.25
C ASN A 182 7.73 45.93 -25.70
N THR A 183 7.64 44.64 -26.05
CA THR A 183 7.73 44.20 -27.44
C THR A 183 6.48 44.60 -28.21
N ASP A 184 5.31 44.46 -27.61
CA ASP A 184 4.02 44.81 -28.21
C ASP A 184 3.94 46.32 -28.47
N LEU A 185 4.25 47.16 -27.48
CA LEU A 185 4.37 48.61 -27.65
C LEU A 185 5.43 48.99 -28.69
N ARG A 186 6.51 48.19 -28.89
CA ARG A 186 7.49 48.42 -29.95
C ARG A 186 6.98 48.01 -31.34
N SER A 187 6.15 46.98 -31.45
CA SER A 187 5.44 46.68 -32.71
C SER A 187 4.36 47.72 -33.01
N ASP A 188 3.61 48.18 -32.01
CA ASP A 188 2.59 49.21 -32.16
C ASP A 188 3.20 50.56 -32.54
N ILE A 189 4.30 50.98 -31.89
CA ILE A 189 5.04 52.18 -32.30
C ILE A 189 5.56 52.04 -33.73
N LYS A 190 6.07 50.87 -34.15
CA LYS A 190 6.45 50.62 -35.55
C LYS A 190 5.24 50.64 -36.49
N ALA A 191 4.10 50.09 -36.09
CA ALA A 191 2.86 50.09 -36.86
C ALA A 191 2.31 51.51 -37.02
N ILE A 192 2.33 52.33 -35.96
CA ILE A 192 1.96 53.75 -35.95
C ILE A 192 2.92 54.57 -36.81
N ILE A 193 4.24 54.33 -36.75
CA ILE A 193 5.23 54.98 -37.62
C ILE A 193 4.99 54.60 -39.09
N ASN A 194 4.76 53.31 -39.38
CA ASN A 194 4.49 52.84 -40.74
C ASN A 194 3.13 53.35 -41.27
N ALA A 195 2.09 53.40 -40.42
CA ALA A 195 0.79 53.96 -40.74
C ALA A 195 0.87 55.48 -40.96
N SER A 196 1.67 56.20 -40.17
CA SER A 196 1.97 57.62 -40.33
C SER A 196 2.71 57.89 -41.65
N HIS A 197 3.75 57.11 -41.98
CA HIS A 197 4.43 57.21 -43.27
C HIS A 197 3.51 56.82 -44.45
N LYS A 198 2.62 55.84 -44.30
CA LYS A 198 1.62 55.48 -45.32
C LYS A 198 0.57 56.58 -45.50
N ALA A 199 0.08 57.15 -44.40
CA ALA A 199 -0.85 58.27 -44.40
C ALA A 199 -0.20 59.52 -45.03
N GLN A 200 1.06 59.83 -44.69
CA GLN A 200 1.79 60.95 -45.28
C GLN A 200 2.04 60.74 -46.78
N LYS A 201 2.38 59.52 -47.23
CA LYS A 201 2.49 59.20 -48.67
C LYS A 201 1.14 59.31 -49.40
N ALA A 202 0.06 58.82 -48.79
CA ALA A 202 -1.29 58.99 -49.33
C ALA A 202 -1.71 60.47 -49.37
N ARG A 203 -1.29 61.27 -48.37
CA ARG A 203 -1.54 62.72 -48.31
C ARG A 203 -0.79 63.46 -49.41
N THR A 204 0.49 63.17 -49.63
CA THR A 204 1.26 63.80 -50.72
C THR A 204 0.73 63.38 -52.09
N GLN A 205 0.32 62.12 -52.28
CA GLN A 205 -0.36 61.69 -53.51
C GLN A 205 -1.72 62.36 -53.70
N ALA A 206 -2.47 62.61 -52.62
CA ALA A 206 -3.72 63.38 -52.69
C ALA A 206 -3.47 64.86 -52.98
N GLU A 207 -2.40 65.46 -52.44
CA GLU A 207 -1.95 66.82 -52.75
C GLU A 207 -1.52 66.95 -54.22
N GLU A 208 -0.76 65.99 -54.75
CA GLU A 208 -0.37 65.89 -56.17
C GLU A 208 -1.58 65.71 -57.09
N ASN A 209 -2.48 64.77 -56.78
CA ASN A 209 -3.70 64.52 -57.57
C ASN A 209 -4.63 65.74 -57.53
N LYS A 210 -4.76 66.40 -56.37
CA LYS A 210 -5.52 67.66 -56.27
C LYS A 210 -4.86 68.75 -57.13
N HIS A 211 -3.54 68.90 -57.09
CA HIS A 211 -2.86 69.89 -57.92
C HIS A 211 -3.07 69.63 -59.43
N GLN A 212 -3.07 68.37 -59.86
CA GLN A 212 -3.45 67.99 -61.24
C GLN A 212 -4.92 68.32 -61.55
N GLN A 213 -5.83 68.11 -60.60
CA GLN A 213 -7.25 68.49 -60.73
C GLN A 213 -7.42 70.01 -60.80
N ASP A 214 -6.75 70.78 -59.95
CA ASP A 214 -6.78 72.24 -59.94
C ASP A 214 -6.26 72.81 -61.28
N LEU A 215 -5.16 72.25 -61.82
CA LEU A 215 -4.63 72.57 -63.17
C LEU A 215 -5.53 72.12 -64.34
N TYR A 216 -6.42 71.16 -64.12
CA TYR A 216 -7.43 70.74 -65.10
C TYR A 216 -8.67 71.64 -65.04
N VAL A 217 -9.10 72.03 -63.82
CA VAL A 217 -10.14 73.03 -63.59
C VAL A 217 -9.73 74.38 -64.17
N GLU A 218 -8.49 74.82 -63.99
CA GLU A 218 -7.97 76.05 -64.60
C GLU A 218 -8.03 76.01 -66.14
N ARG A 219 -7.73 74.86 -66.76
CA ARG A 219 -7.89 74.65 -68.21
C ARG A 219 -9.36 74.70 -68.64
N LEU A 220 -10.25 74.07 -67.87
CA LEU A 220 -11.70 74.10 -68.15
C LEU A 220 -12.26 75.52 -68.03
N ILE A 221 -11.89 76.27 -67.00
CA ILE A 221 -12.27 77.69 -66.83
C ILE A 221 -11.81 78.49 -68.05
N LYS A 222 -10.53 78.37 -68.45
CA LYS A 222 -9.97 79.03 -69.64
C LYS A 222 -10.58 78.57 -70.97
N HIS A 223 -11.27 77.44 -71.01
CA HIS A 223 -12.08 77.02 -72.16
C HIS A 223 -13.50 77.58 -72.09
N VAL A 224 -14.13 77.64 -70.91
CA VAL A 224 -15.45 78.26 -70.71
C VAL A 224 -15.39 79.77 -70.97
N GLU A 225 -14.33 80.46 -70.54
CA GLU A 225 -14.07 81.87 -70.84
C GLU A 225 -14.02 82.09 -72.36
N LYS A 226 -13.18 81.35 -73.09
CA LYS A 226 -13.08 81.43 -74.57
C LYS A 226 -14.38 81.08 -75.30
N LEU A 227 -15.14 80.12 -74.80
CA LEU A 227 -16.45 79.78 -75.36
C LEU A 227 -17.47 80.90 -75.08
N SER A 228 -17.40 81.56 -73.93
CA SER A 228 -18.25 82.71 -73.59
C SER A 228 -17.92 83.93 -74.45
N GLU A 229 -16.62 84.20 -74.68
CA GLU A 229 -16.15 85.19 -75.64
C GLU A 229 -16.70 84.91 -77.05
N GLN A 230 -16.57 83.68 -77.54
CA GLN A 230 -17.12 83.26 -78.84
C GLN A 230 -18.64 83.41 -78.92
N ILE A 231 -19.38 83.01 -77.87
CA ILE A 231 -20.84 83.18 -77.80
C ILE A 231 -21.20 84.66 -77.90
N SER A 232 -20.57 85.54 -77.12
CA SER A 232 -20.83 86.99 -77.17
C SER A 232 -20.53 87.60 -78.54
N LEU A 233 -19.50 87.10 -79.23
CA LEU A 233 -19.13 87.53 -80.58
C LEU A 233 -20.17 87.07 -81.62
N TYR A 234 -20.72 85.86 -81.49
CA TYR A 234 -21.84 85.40 -82.32
C TYR A 234 -23.15 86.13 -82.00
N GLU A 235 -23.45 86.44 -80.74
CA GLU A 235 -24.62 87.26 -80.35
C GLU A 235 -24.57 88.65 -81.00
N VAL A 236 -23.39 89.29 -81.01
CA VAL A 236 -23.16 90.56 -81.71
C VAL A 236 -23.32 90.43 -83.23
N GLN A 237 -22.98 89.27 -83.83
CA GLN A 237 -23.23 89.01 -85.27
C GLN A 237 -24.71 88.71 -85.59
N ILE A 238 -25.45 88.13 -84.65
CA ILE A 238 -26.88 87.81 -84.83
C ILE A 238 -27.71 89.10 -84.94
N ILE A 239 -27.38 90.16 -84.19
CA ILE A 239 -28.12 91.44 -84.22
C ILE A 239 -28.31 91.98 -85.65
N PRO A 240 -27.26 92.33 -86.43
CA PRO A 240 -27.42 92.86 -87.78
C PRO A 240 -28.03 91.85 -88.77
N GLN A 241 -27.82 90.55 -88.57
CA GLN A 241 -28.52 89.52 -89.38
C GLN A 241 -30.03 89.54 -89.10
N THR A 242 -30.46 89.65 -87.84
CA THR A 242 -31.90 89.75 -87.53
C THR A 242 -32.51 91.01 -88.11
N GLU A 243 -31.80 92.14 -88.10
CA GLU A 243 -32.26 93.40 -88.72
C GLU A 243 -32.40 93.27 -90.25
N GLN A 244 -31.44 92.65 -90.92
CA GLN A 244 -31.57 92.31 -92.35
C GLN A 244 -32.78 91.39 -92.62
N THR A 245 -33.03 90.38 -91.76
CA THR A 245 -34.23 89.53 -91.91
C THR A 245 -35.54 90.24 -91.56
N LYS A 246 -35.54 91.32 -90.76
CA LYS A 246 -36.73 92.14 -90.49
C LYS A 246 -37.09 92.95 -91.73
N ALA A 247 -36.12 93.68 -92.31
CA ALA A 247 -36.33 94.43 -93.55
C ALA A 247 -36.81 93.52 -94.70
N ALA A 248 -36.25 92.31 -94.82
CA ALA A 248 -36.71 91.31 -95.80
C ALA A 248 -38.14 90.79 -95.51
N LYS A 249 -38.57 90.70 -94.25
CA LYS A 249 -39.94 90.32 -93.85
C LYS A 249 -40.93 91.47 -94.05
N GLU A 250 -40.50 92.71 -93.87
CA GLU A 250 -41.30 93.91 -94.12
C GLU A 250 -41.62 94.01 -95.62
N ALA A 251 -40.61 93.89 -96.50
CA ALA A 251 -40.83 93.81 -97.94
C ALA A 251 -41.68 92.58 -98.37
N LEU A 252 -41.54 91.43 -97.69
CA LEU A 252 -42.42 90.28 -97.89
C LEU A 252 -43.87 90.59 -97.49
N SER A 253 -44.08 91.33 -96.40
CA SER A 253 -45.41 91.71 -95.93
C SER A 253 -46.10 92.73 -96.84
N GLU A 254 -45.36 93.66 -97.45
CA GLU A 254 -45.86 94.55 -98.50
C GLU A 254 -46.32 93.74 -99.72
N ALA A 255 -45.51 92.77 -100.19
CA ALA A 255 -45.90 91.85 -101.25
C ALA A 255 -47.09 90.93 -100.87
N GLN A 256 -47.29 90.66 -99.58
CA GLN A 256 -48.48 89.94 -99.08
C GLN A 256 -49.74 90.83 -99.05
N LEU A 257 -49.61 92.13 -98.77
CA LEU A 257 -50.74 93.08 -98.86
C LEU A 257 -51.20 93.27 -100.32
N GLU A 258 -50.25 93.34 -101.26
CA GLU A 258 -50.54 93.33 -102.69
C GLU A 258 -51.26 92.03 -103.11
N LEU A 259 -50.78 90.86 -102.63
CA LEU A 259 -51.45 89.58 -102.85
C LEU A 259 -52.85 89.52 -102.23
N ASP A 260 -53.04 90.07 -101.03
CA ASP A 260 -54.34 90.13 -100.36
C ASP A 260 -55.34 91.03 -101.11
N SER A 261 -54.87 92.08 -101.81
CA SER A 261 -55.72 92.86 -102.71
C SER A 261 -56.27 92.01 -103.86
N VAL A 262 -55.42 91.20 -104.50
CA VAL A 262 -55.81 90.23 -105.54
C VAL A 262 -56.70 89.13 -104.97
N VAL A 263 -56.53 88.74 -103.70
CA VAL A 263 -57.43 87.83 -103.00
C VAL A 263 -58.80 88.46 -102.72
N VAL A 264 -58.90 89.78 -102.53
CA VAL A 264 -60.18 90.51 -102.42
C VAL A 264 -60.89 90.55 -103.77
N GLU A 265 -60.20 90.83 -104.88
CA GLU A 265 -60.79 90.74 -106.24
C GLU A 265 -61.28 89.31 -106.54
N ARG A 266 -60.45 88.31 -106.22
CA ARG A 266 -60.84 86.89 -106.30
C ARG A 266 -62.04 86.57 -105.41
N ARG A 267 -62.15 87.16 -104.21
CA ARG A 267 -63.30 86.98 -103.31
C ARG A 267 -64.57 87.62 -103.89
N GLN A 268 -64.47 88.71 -104.61
CA GLN A 268 -65.59 89.35 -105.31
C GLN A 268 -66.08 88.50 -106.49
N LEU A 269 -65.16 87.91 -107.29
CA LEU A 269 -65.49 86.90 -108.29
C LEU A 269 -66.11 85.64 -107.66
N LEU A 270 -65.57 85.16 -106.53
CA LEU A 270 -66.15 84.05 -105.77
C LEU A 270 -67.54 84.39 -105.20
N GLN A 271 -67.87 85.66 -104.96
CA GLN A 271 -69.22 86.07 -104.54
C GLN A 271 -70.23 85.99 -105.71
N GLN A 272 -69.82 86.36 -106.92
CA GLN A 272 -70.61 86.15 -108.15
C GLN A 272 -70.77 84.66 -108.49
N TRP A 273 -69.74 83.86 -108.23
CA TRP A 273 -69.83 82.39 -108.32
C TRP A 273 -70.74 81.81 -107.24
N ASN A 274 -70.63 82.27 -105.99
CA ASN A 274 -71.47 81.79 -104.88
C ASN A 274 -72.97 82.12 -105.05
N SER A 275 -73.34 83.17 -105.78
CA SER A 275 -74.75 83.45 -106.08
C SER A 275 -75.32 82.48 -107.14
N SER A 276 -74.54 82.12 -108.16
CA SER A 276 -74.93 81.04 -109.09
C SER A 276 -74.88 79.66 -108.41
N LEU A 277 -73.96 79.43 -107.47
CA LEU A 277 -73.90 78.24 -106.64
C LEU A 277 -75.03 78.17 -105.59
N LEU A 278 -75.61 79.31 -105.16
CA LEU A 278 -76.84 79.34 -104.36
C LEU A 278 -78.06 78.90 -105.18
N MET A 279 -78.12 79.30 -106.46
CA MET A 279 -79.14 78.83 -107.40
C MET A 279 -78.95 77.34 -107.74
N MET A 280 -77.70 76.86 -107.77
CA MET A 280 -77.41 75.43 -107.81
C MET A 280 -77.89 74.75 -106.53
N ARG A 281 -77.56 75.28 -105.34
CA ARG A 281 -78.00 74.75 -104.04
C ARG A 281 -79.51 74.61 -103.90
N ARG A 282 -80.32 75.53 -104.40
CA ARG A 282 -81.81 75.37 -104.40
C ARG A 282 -82.28 74.21 -105.29
N ARG A 283 -81.51 73.89 -106.33
CA ARG A 283 -81.70 72.72 -107.17
C ARG A 283 -81.21 71.46 -106.45
N ASP A 284 -80.06 71.55 -105.78
CA ASP A 284 -79.52 70.48 -104.94
C ASP A 284 -80.43 70.19 -103.75
N GLU A 285 -81.11 71.17 -103.16
CA GLU A 285 -82.07 71.03 -102.04
C GLU A 285 -83.32 70.23 -102.47
N THR A 286 -83.83 70.48 -103.68
CA THR A 286 -84.92 69.68 -104.25
C THR A 286 -84.46 68.29 -104.68
N TYR A 287 -83.19 68.13 -105.07
CA TYR A 287 -82.57 66.83 -105.31
C TYR A 287 -82.26 66.06 -104.01
N THR A 288 -81.85 66.72 -102.91
CA THR A 288 -81.59 66.09 -101.62
C THR A 288 -82.89 65.66 -100.96
N ALA A 289 -83.98 66.44 -101.06
CA ALA A 289 -85.29 65.97 -100.61
C ALA A 289 -85.73 64.67 -101.32
N MET A 290 -85.41 64.54 -102.61
CA MET A 290 -85.66 63.31 -103.37
C MET A 290 -84.68 62.18 -103.03
N GLN A 291 -83.39 62.49 -102.81
CA GLN A 291 -82.42 61.54 -102.26
C GLN A 291 -82.72 61.15 -100.80
N GLU A 292 -83.42 61.95 -100.02
CA GLU A 292 -83.80 61.66 -98.64
C GLU A 292 -84.95 60.66 -98.59
N GLN A 293 -85.92 60.75 -99.50
CA GLN A 293 -86.90 59.66 -99.68
C GLN A 293 -86.23 58.36 -100.18
N LEU A 294 -85.23 58.48 -101.07
CA LEU A 294 -84.43 57.34 -101.53
C LEU A 294 -83.45 56.82 -100.46
N ARG A 295 -83.05 57.66 -99.49
CA ARG A 295 -82.25 57.28 -98.33
C ARG A 295 -83.11 56.61 -97.28
N LEU A 296 -84.26 57.16 -96.89
CA LEU A 296 -85.17 56.54 -95.93
C LEU A 296 -85.57 55.11 -96.35
N THR A 297 -85.76 54.88 -97.65
CA THR A 297 -85.97 53.53 -98.19
C THR A 297 -84.69 52.69 -98.21
N ASN A 298 -83.53 53.23 -98.61
CA ASN A 298 -82.24 52.53 -98.46
C ASN A 298 -81.84 52.28 -97.00
N ASP A 299 -82.29 53.09 -96.05
CA ASP A 299 -81.91 53.05 -94.64
C ASP A 299 -82.87 52.14 -93.85
N GLN A 300 -84.07 51.86 -94.38
CA GLN A 300 -84.89 50.69 -94.02
C GLN A 300 -84.30 49.39 -94.58
N VAL A 301 -83.81 49.40 -95.82
CA VAL A 301 -83.05 48.25 -96.37
C VAL A 301 -81.77 48.04 -95.56
N ARG A 302 -81.05 49.11 -95.18
CA ARG A 302 -79.85 49.03 -94.33
C ARG A 302 -80.18 48.72 -92.88
N SER A 303 -81.31 49.12 -92.31
CA SER A 303 -81.66 48.66 -90.96
C SER A 303 -81.81 47.14 -90.99
N LEU A 304 -82.52 46.59 -91.98
CA LEU A 304 -82.60 45.15 -92.23
C LEU A 304 -81.24 44.53 -92.56
N ASP A 305 -80.37 45.16 -93.37
CA ASP A 305 -79.01 44.65 -93.60
C ASP A 305 -78.12 44.76 -92.36
N THR A 306 -78.33 45.71 -91.45
CA THR A 306 -77.61 45.81 -90.16
C THR A 306 -78.16 44.88 -89.09
N GLU A 307 -79.43 44.51 -89.16
CA GLU A 307 -80.01 43.41 -88.40
C GLU A 307 -79.50 42.08 -88.95
N ILE A 308 -79.46 41.90 -90.28
CA ILE A 308 -78.87 40.74 -90.95
C ILE A 308 -77.35 40.69 -90.73
N GLU A 309 -76.62 41.81 -90.70
CA GLU A 309 -75.21 41.87 -90.30
C GLU A 309 -75.03 41.68 -88.80
N GLY A 310 -75.98 42.11 -87.97
CA GLY A 310 -75.98 41.89 -86.52
C GLY A 310 -76.18 40.41 -86.22
N TYR A 311 -77.13 39.76 -86.88
CA TYR A 311 -77.32 38.32 -86.86
C TYR A 311 -76.15 37.59 -87.51
N LYS A 312 -75.58 38.05 -88.64
CA LYS A 312 -74.35 37.45 -89.20
C LYS A 312 -73.15 37.62 -88.28
N LYS A 313 -73.00 38.74 -87.58
CA LYS A 313 -71.89 38.97 -86.62
C LYS A 313 -72.12 38.19 -85.32
N SER A 314 -73.36 38.02 -84.89
CA SER A 314 -73.73 37.10 -83.82
C SER A 314 -73.50 35.65 -84.26
N ILE A 315 -73.82 35.29 -85.50
CA ILE A 315 -73.57 33.96 -86.06
C ILE A 315 -72.07 33.75 -86.20
N THR A 316 -71.27 34.67 -86.72
CA THR A 316 -69.81 34.51 -86.76
C THR A 316 -69.17 34.59 -85.39
N GLN A 317 -69.77 35.26 -84.39
CA GLN A 317 -69.30 35.22 -83.00
C GLN A 317 -69.70 33.92 -82.30
N GLU A 318 -70.85 33.33 -82.61
CA GLU A 318 -71.25 32.00 -82.16
C GLU A 318 -70.50 30.91 -82.94
N GLU A 319 -70.13 31.11 -84.20
CA GLU A 319 -69.27 30.23 -85.01
C GLU A 319 -67.81 30.36 -84.58
N GLU A 320 -67.27 31.55 -84.31
CA GLU A 320 -65.96 31.71 -83.70
C GLU A 320 -65.95 31.16 -82.27
N GLN A 321 -67.01 31.34 -81.47
CA GLN A 321 -67.13 30.67 -80.17
C GLN A 321 -67.27 29.17 -80.34
N ASN A 322 -67.98 28.66 -81.34
CA ASN A 322 -68.12 27.23 -81.63
C ASN A 322 -66.84 26.65 -82.24
N GLU A 323 -66.02 27.42 -82.97
CA GLU A 323 -64.68 27.05 -83.43
C GLU A 323 -63.69 27.07 -82.28
N ARG A 324 -63.74 28.08 -81.39
CA ARG A 324 -62.95 28.11 -80.16
C ARG A 324 -63.38 26.99 -79.22
N LEU A 325 -64.67 26.72 -79.07
CA LEU A 325 -65.22 25.58 -78.32
C LEU A 325 -64.93 24.26 -79.02
N THR A 326 -64.83 24.21 -80.35
CA THR A 326 -64.41 23.02 -81.11
C THR A 326 -62.91 22.83 -81.07
N LEU A 327 -62.11 23.88 -80.91
CA LEU A 327 -60.67 23.81 -80.62
C LEU A 327 -60.42 23.47 -79.16
N HIS A 328 -61.23 23.95 -78.23
CA HIS A 328 -61.22 23.57 -76.82
C HIS A 328 -61.80 22.17 -76.62
N LEU A 329 -62.75 21.72 -77.43
CA LEU A 329 -63.28 20.35 -77.43
C LEU A 329 -62.31 19.42 -78.14
N ASN A 330 -61.69 19.79 -79.27
CA ASN A 330 -60.64 18.99 -79.90
C ASN A 330 -59.38 18.95 -79.04
N ARG A 331 -59.03 20.03 -78.32
CA ARG A 331 -58.00 19.98 -77.26
C ARG A 331 -58.46 19.10 -76.12
N ALA A 332 -59.60 19.37 -75.48
CA ALA A 332 -60.13 18.55 -74.39
C ALA A 332 -60.45 17.09 -74.79
N GLN A 333 -60.60 16.76 -76.08
CA GLN A 333 -60.81 15.42 -76.62
C GLN A 333 -59.50 14.78 -77.06
N ASN A 334 -58.49 15.55 -77.46
CA ASN A 334 -57.10 15.09 -77.52
C ASN A 334 -56.57 14.83 -76.10
N ASP A 335 -56.82 15.73 -75.15
CA ASP A 335 -56.50 15.62 -73.74
C ASP A 335 -57.36 14.56 -73.05
N CYS A 336 -58.63 14.36 -73.43
CA CYS A 336 -59.41 13.21 -72.99
C CYS A 336 -59.06 11.93 -73.75
N THR A 337 -58.36 11.93 -74.89
CA THR A 337 -57.86 10.69 -75.50
C THR A 337 -56.41 10.38 -75.13
N THR A 338 -55.58 11.36 -74.75
CA THR A 338 -54.32 11.13 -74.04
C THR A 338 -54.61 10.77 -72.59
N SER A 339 -55.55 11.43 -71.92
CA SER A 339 -56.03 11.00 -70.60
C SER A 339 -56.76 9.68 -70.68
N ARG A 340 -57.56 9.37 -71.72
CA ARG A 340 -58.12 8.01 -71.89
C ARG A 340 -57.07 6.98 -72.32
N LYS A 341 -55.95 7.37 -72.94
CA LYS A 341 -54.78 6.50 -73.15
C LYS A 341 -53.95 6.32 -71.89
N LEU A 342 -53.86 7.32 -71.01
CA LEU A 342 -53.21 7.25 -69.70
C LEU A 342 -54.09 6.54 -68.68
N ILE A 343 -55.41 6.65 -68.79
CA ILE A 343 -56.41 5.92 -68.02
C ILE A 343 -56.55 4.50 -68.56
N THR A 344 -56.49 4.21 -69.86
CA THR A 344 -56.36 2.81 -70.31
C THR A 344 -54.96 2.27 -70.08
N HIS A 345 -53.91 3.09 -70.03
CA HIS A 345 -52.58 2.63 -69.58
C HIS A 345 -52.57 2.36 -68.08
N SER A 346 -53.19 3.20 -67.24
CA SER A 346 -53.28 2.99 -65.79
C SER A 346 -54.34 1.97 -65.39
N GLN A 347 -55.40 1.79 -66.18
CA GLN A 347 -56.33 0.67 -66.09
C GLN A 347 -55.67 -0.61 -66.57
N ASN A 348 -54.93 -0.63 -67.68
CA ASN A 348 -54.13 -1.81 -68.06
C ASN A 348 -53.05 -2.08 -67.00
N HIS A 349 -52.45 -1.04 -66.39
CA HIS A 349 -51.47 -1.22 -65.32
C HIS A 349 -52.13 -1.63 -64.00
N GLN A 350 -53.36 -1.19 -63.72
CA GLN A 350 -54.18 -1.59 -62.58
C GLN A 350 -54.79 -2.98 -62.78
N GLU A 351 -55.14 -3.38 -63.99
CA GLU A 351 -55.59 -4.71 -64.39
C GLU A 351 -54.40 -5.67 -64.43
N VAL A 352 -53.21 -5.22 -64.82
CA VAL A 352 -51.96 -5.97 -64.61
C VAL A 352 -51.62 -6.02 -63.12
N LEU A 353 -51.79 -4.95 -62.34
CA LEU A 353 -51.60 -4.99 -60.88
C LEU A 353 -52.69 -5.77 -60.17
N GLN A 354 -53.89 -5.92 -60.73
CA GLN A 354 -55.03 -6.65 -60.16
C GLN A 354 -55.08 -8.09 -60.68
N ALA A 355 -54.49 -8.37 -61.84
CA ALA A 355 -54.08 -9.71 -62.27
C ALA A 355 -52.87 -10.17 -61.46
N GLN A 356 -51.91 -9.28 -61.14
CA GLN A 356 -50.85 -9.55 -60.17
C GLN A 356 -51.41 -9.69 -58.76
N TYR A 357 -52.33 -8.84 -58.31
CA TYR A 357 -52.89 -8.94 -56.95
C TYR A 357 -53.86 -10.11 -56.83
N SER A 358 -54.60 -10.47 -57.89
CA SER A 358 -55.42 -11.69 -57.89
C SER A 358 -54.59 -12.95 -58.14
N THR A 359 -53.48 -12.92 -58.89
CA THR A 359 -52.54 -14.06 -58.93
C THR A 359 -51.72 -14.15 -57.65
N TYR A 360 -51.34 -13.06 -56.99
CA TYR A 360 -50.75 -13.07 -55.65
C TYR A 360 -51.77 -13.47 -54.59
N THR A 361 -53.05 -13.12 -54.71
CA THR A 361 -54.11 -13.58 -53.80
C THR A 361 -54.48 -15.04 -54.09
N ARG A 362 -54.44 -15.49 -55.35
CA ARG A 362 -54.65 -16.89 -55.72
C ARG A 362 -53.43 -17.73 -55.33
N MET A 363 -52.21 -17.21 -55.46
CA MET A 363 -50.96 -17.79 -54.95
C MET A 363 -50.89 -17.71 -53.43
N LEU A 364 -51.50 -16.72 -52.76
CA LEU A 364 -51.64 -16.68 -51.32
C LEU A 364 -52.64 -17.74 -50.87
N GLN A 365 -53.81 -17.80 -51.49
CA GLN A 365 -54.79 -18.87 -51.23
C GLN A 365 -54.28 -20.25 -51.65
N GLU A 366 -53.41 -20.37 -52.66
CA GLU A 366 -52.75 -21.63 -53.05
C GLU A 366 -51.57 -21.95 -52.13
N THR A 367 -50.85 -20.96 -51.60
CA THR A 367 -49.84 -21.18 -50.54
C THR A 367 -50.46 -21.43 -49.17
N GLU A 368 -51.66 -20.92 -48.89
CA GLU A 368 -52.48 -21.20 -47.70
C GLU A 368 -53.24 -22.51 -47.82
N LYS A 369 -53.76 -22.86 -49.00
CA LYS A 369 -54.29 -24.21 -49.30
C LYS A 369 -53.16 -25.23 -49.25
N THR A 370 -51.99 -24.94 -49.83
CA THR A 370 -50.82 -25.82 -49.64
C THR A 370 -50.26 -25.72 -48.23
N LEU A 371 -50.39 -24.64 -47.45
CA LEU A 371 -50.01 -24.65 -46.03
C LEU A 371 -50.99 -25.46 -45.18
N SER A 372 -52.28 -25.47 -45.50
CA SER A 372 -53.27 -26.28 -44.80
C SER A 372 -53.23 -27.74 -45.22
N THR A 373 -52.99 -28.06 -46.51
CA THR A 373 -52.68 -29.43 -46.92
C THR A 373 -51.30 -29.86 -46.46
N LEU A 374 -50.26 -29.02 -46.43
CA LEU A 374 -48.95 -29.34 -45.83
C LEU A 374 -49.01 -29.39 -44.31
N ARG A 375 -49.96 -28.73 -43.63
CA ARG A 375 -50.24 -28.94 -42.19
C ARG A 375 -50.97 -30.26 -41.95
N LEU A 376 -51.96 -30.61 -42.78
CA LEU A 376 -52.59 -31.94 -42.75
C LEU A 376 -51.59 -33.05 -43.09
N VAL A 377 -50.73 -32.83 -44.07
CA VAL A 377 -49.65 -33.74 -44.50
C VAL A 377 -48.52 -33.76 -43.49
N LEU A 378 -48.19 -32.66 -42.80
CA LEU A 378 -47.31 -32.68 -41.62
C LEU A 378 -47.95 -33.47 -40.48
N HIS A 379 -49.27 -33.37 -40.28
CA HIS A 379 -49.97 -34.08 -39.21
C HIS A 379 -50.12 -35.58 -39.53
N SER A 380 -50.27 -35.97 -40.80
CA SER A 380 -50.19 -37.37 -41.25
C SER A 380 -48.75 -37.89 -41.37
N HIS A 381 -47.78 -37.01 -41.63
CA HIS A 381 -46.36 -37.33 -41.53
C HIS A 381 -45.85 -37.27 -40.09
N GLN A 382 -46.61 -36.78 -39.12
CA GLN A 382 -46.21 -36.79 -37.71
C GLN A 382 -46.16 -38.23 -37.15
N PRO A 383 -47.13 -39.13 -37.42
CA PRO A 383 -46.98 -40.54 -37.12
C PRO A 383 -45.98 -41.24 -38.04
N THR A 384 -45.79 -40.86 -39.31
CA THR A 384 -44.71 -41.47 -40.15
C THR A 384 -43.32 -40.99 -39.74
N LEU A 385 -43.15 -39.80 -39.17
CA LEU A 385 -41.92 -39.32 -38.55
C LEU A 385 -41.68 -39.94 -37.18
N LYS A 386 -42.73 -40.29 -36.42
CA LYS A 386 -42.60 -41.18 -35.25
C LYS A 386 -42.24 -42.61 -35.67
N GLY A 387 -42.75 -43.08 -36.81
CA GLY A 387 -42.37 -44.34 -37.45
C GLY A 387 -40.91 -44.33 -37.90
N LEU A 388 -40.48 -43.31 -38.63
CA LEU A 388 -39.11 -43.10 -39.08
C LEU A 388 -38.15 -42.84 -37.91
N ARG A 389 -38.58 -42.20 -36.81
CA ARG A 389 -37.79 -42.15 -35.57
C ARG A 389 -37.64 -43.53 -34.95
N LYS A 390 -38.70 -44.35 -34.89
CA LYS A 390 -38.59 -45.76 -34.46
C LYS A 390 -37.78 -46.64 -35.43
N GLN A 391 -37.72 -46.31 -36.71
CA GLN A 391 -36.83 -46.96 -37.67
C GLN A 391 -35.39 -46.46 -37.51
N MET A 392 -35.17 -45.17 -37.26
CA MET A 392 -33.86 -44.60 -36.94
C MET A 392 -33.33 -45.10 -35.59
N GLU A 393 -34.19 -45.33 -34.60
CA GLU A 393 -33.85 -45.98 -33.33
C GLU A 393 -33.42 -47.44 -33.59
N LYS A 394 -34.16 -48.20 -34.43
CA LYS A 394 -33.76 -49.55 -34.86
C LYS A 394 -32.49 -49.56 -35.70
N GLU A 395 -32.33 -48.63 -36.64
CA GLU A 395 -31.11 -48.47 -37.43
C GLU A 395 -29.96 -47.99 -36.57
N SER A 396 -30.19 -47.25 -35.48
CA SER A 396 -29.15 -46.89 -34.51
C SER A 396 -28.76 -48.08 -33.62
N ALA A 397 -29.71 -48.97 -33.30
CA ALA A 397 -29.40 -50.24 -32.65
C ALA A 397 -28.60 -51.16 -33.58
N VAL A 398 -29.03 -51.32 -34.84
CA VAL A 398 -28.26 -52.04 -35.88
C VAL A 398 -26.92 -51.36 -36.16
N ARG A 399 -26.82 -50.03 -36.05
CA ARG A 399 -25.56 -49.30 -36.15
C ARG A 399 -24.69 -49.53 -34.92
N MET A 400 -25.24 -49.69 -33.72
CA MET A 400 -24.50 -50.14 -32.53
C MET A 400 -24.04 -51.59 -32.69
N ASP A 401 -24.89 -52.50 -33.18
CA ASP A 401 -24.51 -53.89 -33.52
C ASP A 401 -23.40 -53.92 -34.58
N LEU A 402 -23.42 -52.98 -35.53
CA LEU A 402 -22.37 -52.79 -36.55
C LEU A 402 -21.12 -52.07 -35.99
N GLU A 403 -21.26 -51.16 -35.02
CA GLU A 403 -20.16 -50.51 -34.31
C GLU A 403 -19.42 -51.54 -33.43
N ASP A 404 -20.14 -52.46 -32.77
CA ASP A 404 -19.57 -53.60 -32.05
C ASP A 404 -18.91 -54.62 -33.01
N GLN A 405 -19.52 -54.89 -34.17
CA GLN A 405 -18.86 -55.65 -35.24
C GLN A 405 -17.64 -54.92 -35.80
N ILE A 406 -17.65 -53.59 -35.91
CA ILE A 406 -16.49 -52.77 -36.31
C ILE A 406 -15.41 -52.83 -35.22
N MET A 407 -15.76 -52.81 -33.93
CA MET A 407 -14.82 -52.98 -32.81
C MET A 407 -14.21 -54.38 -32.79
N SER A 408 -15.00 -55.42 -33.07
CA SER A 408 -14.51 -56.79 -33.31
C SER A 408 -13.57 -56.84 -34.53
N LYS A 409 -13.93 -56.19 -35.64
CA LYS A 409 -13.06 -56.05 -36.82
C LYS A 409 -11.84 -55.15 -36.57
N LEU A 410 -11.86 -54.26 -35.58
CA LEU A 410 -10.70 -53.48 -35.13
C LEU A 410 -9.75 -54.33 -34.29
N GLN A 411 -10.28 -55.26 -33.48
CA GLN A 411 -9.48 -56.29 -32.80
C GLN A 411 -8.84 -57.25 -33.81
N GLU A 412 -9.59 -57.72 -34.82
CA GLU A 412 -9.03 -58.47 -35.94
C GLU A 412 -7.97 -57.65 -36.69
N GLN A 413 -8.26 -56.38 -37.03
CA GLN A 413 -7.30 -55.48 -37.69
C GLN A 413 -6.05 -55.21 -36.85
N LEU A 414 -6.11 -55.22 -35.51
CA LEU A 414 -4.91 -55.16 -34.67
C LEU A 414 -4.03 -56.42 -34.82
N THR A 415 -4.64 -57.60 -34.98
CA THR A 415 -3.87 -58.82 -35.30
C THR A 415 -3.30 -58.76 -36.72
N HIS A 416 -4.08 -58.30 -37.71
CA HIS A 416 -3.60 -58.07 -39.08
C HIS A 416 -2.53 -56.97 -39.16
N ASN A 417 -2.54 -55.96 -38.28
CA ASN A 417 -1.52 -54.90 -38.23
C ASN A 417 -0.17 -55.46 -37.74
N ASN A 418 -0.17 -56.45 -36.83
CA ASN A 418 1.04 -57.18 -36.49
C ASN A 418 1.55 -58.08 -37.64
N ALA A 419 0.66 -58.69 -38.43
CA ALA A 419 1.05 -59.36 -39.68
C ALA A 419 1.60 -58.36 -40.73
N ALA A 420 0.99 -57.18 -40.84
CA ALA A 420 1.41 -56.10 -41.74
C ALA A 420 2.78 -55.53 -41.34
N LYS A 421 3.14 -55.47 -40.05
CA LYS A 421 4.49 -55.12 -39.58
C LYS A 421 5.54 -56.14 -40.03
N TYR A 422 5.18 -57.43 -40.10
CA TYR A 422 6.04 -58.47 -40.67
C TYR A 422 6.19 -58.32 -42.19
N SER A 423 5.09 -58.07 -42.91
CA SER A 423 5.10 -57.77 -44.35
C SER A 423 5.94 -56.53 -44.68
N ARG A 424 5.80 -55.45 -43.89
CA ARG A 424 6.54 -54.19 -44.07
C ARG A 424 8.05 -54.37 -43.99
N ARG A 425 8.53 -55.17 -43.04
CA ARG A 425 9.96 -55.55 -42.94
C ARG A 425 10.48 -56.32 -44.16
N LEU A 426 9.60 -56.96 -44.94
CA LEU A 426 9.94 -57.61 -46.21
C LEU A 426 9.93 -56.61 -47.37
N THR A 427 8.94 -55.71 -47.44
CA THR A 427 8.89 -54.65 -48.46
C THR A 427 10.02 -53.62 -48.31
N ASP A 428 10.45 -53.31 -47.09
CA ASP A 428 11.56 -52.37 -46.86
C ASP A 428 12.89 -52.91 -47.43
N LYS A 429 13.11 -54.23 -47.37
CA LYS A 429 14.25 -54.90 -48.04
C LYS A 429 14.14 -54.84 -49.56
N SER A 430 12.94 -55.02 -50.12
CA SER A 430 12.68 -54.84 -51.56
C SER A 430 12.94 -53.39 -52.01
N ALA A 431 12.54 -52.40 -51.19
CA ALA A 431 12.75 -50.99 -51.48
C ALA A 431 14.23 -50.56 -51.37
N ALA A 432 15.08 -51.29 -50.63
CA ALA A 432 16.52 -51.04 -50.62
C ALA A 432 17.17 -51.38 -51.98
N HIS A 433 16.95 -52.59 -52.50
CA HIS A 433 17.46 -53.00 -53.81
C HIS A 433 16.91 -52.16 -54.97
N ARG A 434 15.71 -51.57 -54.84
CA ARG A 434 15.18 -50.68 -55.89
C ARG A 434 15.99 -49.38 -55.99
N ARG A 435 16.30 -48.74 -54.85
CA ARG A 435 17.12 -47.52 -54.80
C ARG A 435 18.55 -47.76 -55.30
N GLU A 436 19.10 -48.95 -55.06
CA GLU A 436 20.38 -49.39 -55.61
C GLU A 436 20.38 -49.47 -57.15
N LYS A 437 19.23 -49.77 -57.76
CA LYS A 437 19.05 -49.77 -59.22
C LYS A 437 18.72 -48.39 -59.78
N GLU A 438 17.92 -47.60 -59.07
CA GLU A 438 17.67 -46.19 -59.40
C GLU A 438 18.99 -45.38 -59.42
N ALA A 439 19.89 -45.64 -58.47
CA ALA A 439 21.24 -45.04 -58.43
C ALA A 439 22.23 -45.57 -59.51
N GLN A 440 21.84 -46.58 -60.29
CA GLN A 440 22.59 -47.03 -61.48
C GLN A 440 22.05 -46.36 -62.75
N LEU A 441 20.76 -46.04 -62.80
CA LEU A 441 20.15 -45.27 -63.90
C LEU A 441 20.64 -43.81 -63.91
N THR A 442 20.66 -43.14 -62.76
CA THR A 442 21.09 -41.73 -62.67
C THR A 442 22.56 -41.50 -63.03
N LYS A 443 23.40 -42.54 -63.05
CA LYS A 443 24.75 -42.44 -63.62
C LYS A 443 24.70 -42.40 -65.15
N LEU A 444 23.99 -43.35 -65.77
CA LEU A 444 23.82 -43.41 -67.21
C LEU A 444 23.14 -42.15 -67.78
N GLU A 445 22.20 -41.56 -67.04
CA GLU A 445 21.58 -40.27 -67.40
C GLU A 445 22.60 -39.12 -67.42
N ASN A 446 23.54 -39.08 -66.46
CA ASN A 446 24.62 -38.09 -66.46
C ASN A 446 25.65 -38.33 -67.58
N ASP A 447 25.98 -39.58 -67.88
CA ASP A 447 26.88 -39.94 -68.98
C ASP A 447 26.27 -39.53 -70.34
N ILE A 448 24.95 -39.69 -70.52
CA ILE A 448 24.21 -39.20 -71.70
C ILE A 448 24.25 -37.67 -71.77
N ASN A 449 24.00 -36.98 -70.66
CA ASN A 449 24.00 -35.51 -70.63
C ASN A 449 25.38 -34.93 -71.01
N ALA A 450 26.48 -35.56 -70.61
CA ALA A 450 27.83 -35.15 -71.02
C ALA A 450 28.01 -35.22 -72.56
N VAL A 451 27.62 -36.32 -73.19
CA VAL A 451 27.68 -36.48 -74.66
C VAL A 451 26.78 -35.47 -75.38
N THR A 452 25.64 -35.09 -74.80
CA THR A 452 24.81 -34.01 -75.39
C THR A 452 25.43 -32.62 -75.28
N LEU A 453 26.31 -32.37 -74.30
CA LEU A 453 27.02 -31.10 -74.17
C LEU A 453 28.11 -30.96 -75.23
N GLU A 454 28.93 -32.01 -75.42
CA GLU A 454 29.95 -32.09 -76.49
C GLU A 454 29.31 -31.88 -77.89
N GLY A 455 28.11 -32.43 -78.11
CA GLY A 455 27.34 -32.21 -79.34
C GLY A 455 26.86 -30.77 -79.54
N GLN A 456 26.60 -30.01 -78.47
CA GLN A 456 26.22 -28.60 -78.54
C GLN A 456 27.42 -27.69 -78.78
N GLU A 457 28.57 -28.00 -78.17
CA GLU A 457 29.83 -27.28 -78.43
C GLU A 457 30.20 -27.34 -79.93
N VAL A 458 30.14 -28.54 -80.54
CA VAL A 458 30.36 -28.72 -82.00
C VAL A 458 29.35 -27.93 -82.84
N ALA A 459 28.09 -27.82 -82.43
CA ALA A 459 27.08 -27.03 -83.15
C ALA A 459 27.42 -25.53 -83.16
N THR A 460 27.76 -24.96 -81.99
CA THR A 460 28.17 -23.54 -81.91
C THR A 460 29.45 -23.22 -82.70
N HIS A 461 30.30 -24.23 -82.91
CA HIS A 461 31.51 -24.09 -83.71
C HIS A 461 31.23 -24.07 -85.23
N LEU A 462 30.07 -24.56 -85.68
CA LEU A 462 29.59 -24.45 -87.06
C LEU A 462 28.88 -23.11 -87.31
N ASP A 463 28.03 -22.66 -86.38
CA ASP A 463 27.31 -21.38 -86.50
C ASP A 463 28.27 -20.17 -86.58
N SER A 464 29.39 -20.23 -85.84
CA SER A 464 30.44 -19.21 -85.88
C SER A 464 31.21 -19.17 -87.20
N LEU A 465 31.37 -20.32 -87.88
CA LEU A 465 31.95 -20.35 -89.24
C LEU A 465 30.98 -19.79 -90.30
N ALA A 466 29.68 -20.02 -90.14
CA ALA A 466 28.65 -19.44 -91.01
C ALA A 466 28.59 -17.90 -90.88
N ALA A 467 28.74 -17.36 -89.67
CA ALA A 467 28.82 -15.92 -89.44
C ALA A 467 30.01 -15.27 -90.16
N PHE A 468 31.21 -15.87 -90.03
CA PHE A 468 32.43 -15.38 -90.68
C PHE A 468 32.34 -15.39 -92.22
N GLN A 469 31.54 -16.31 -92.79
CA GLN A 469 31.29 -16.37 -94.22
C GLN A 469 30.37 -15.23 -94.72
N ALA A 470 29.46 -14.74 -93.89
CA ALA A 470 28.57 -13.61 -94.23
C ALA A 470 29.28 -12.24 -94.19
N GLU A 471 30.25 -12.05 -93.29
CA GLU A 471 31.02 -10.81 -93.21
C GLU A 471 31.87 -10.57 -94.48
N LEU A 472 32.44 -11.64 -95.05
CA LEU A 472 33.21 -11.59 -96.31
C LEU A 472 32.35 -11.25 -97.56
N GLU A 473 31.06 -11.58 -97.56
CA GLU A 473 30.14 -11.14 -98.62
C GLU A 473 29.79 -9.65 -98.50
N GLN A 474 29.86 -9.07 -97.30
CA GLN A 474 29.53 -7.67 -97.06
C GLN A 474 30.64 -6.70 -97.53
N GLU A 475 31.92 -7.05 -97.35
CA GLU A 475 33.05 -6.19 -97.78
C GLU A 475 33.09 -5.96 -99.31
N MET A 476 32.70 -6.97 -100.09
CA MET A 476 32.64 -6.90 -101.56
C MET A 476 31.62 -5.87 -102.10
N SER A 477 30.71 -5.35 -101.27
CA SER A 477 29.64 -4.45 -101.69
C SER A 477 30.02 -2.97 -101.75
N GLN A 478 31.01 -2.52 -100.97
CA GLN A 478 31.33 -1.09 -100.83
C GLN A 478 32.04 -0.42 -102.03
N PRO A 479 32.97 -1.05 -102.79
CA PRO A 479 33.74 -0.33 -103.81
C PRO A 479 32.92 0.10 -105.03
N HIS A 480 31.75 -0.49 -105.30
CA HIS A 480 30.94 -0.18 -106.48
C HIS A 480 30.14 1.14 -106.40
N LEU A 481 29.88 1.67 -105.20
CA LEU A 481 29.02 2.87 -105.04
C LEU A 481 29.79 4.21 -105.08
N LEU A 482 31.10 4.22 -104.81
CA LEU A 482 31.89 5.45 -104.74
C LEU A 482 32.47 5.92 -106.09
N LEU A 483 32.63 5.04 -107.07
CA LEU A 483 33.10 5.41 -108.42
C LEU A 483 31.99 6.06 -109.26
N SER A 484 30.78 5.48 -109.27
CA SER A 484 29.68 5.93 -110.15
C SER A 484 29.14 7.35 -109.87
N SER A 485 29.53 7.98 -108.75
CA SER A 485 29.03 9.30 -108.34
C SER A 485 30.01 10.46 -108.58
N ARG A 486 31.28 10.19 -108.92
CA ARG A 486 32.32 11.23 -109.05
C ARG A 486 32.75 11.55 -110.47
N GLU A 487 32.50 10.65 -111.43
CA GLU A 487 32.89 10.84 -112.84
C GLU A 487 31.85 11.61 -113.68
N ALA A 488 30.62 11.79 -113.18
CA ALA A 488 29.47 12.12 -114.03
C ALA A 488 29.30 13.60 -114.44
N GLU A 489 29.58 14.58 -113.57
CA GLU A 489 29.12 15.98 -113.81
C GLU A 489 30.20 17.08 -113.73
N ILE A 490 31.42 16.77 -113.27
CA ILE A 490 32.57 17.69 -113.38
C ILE A 490 32.85 18.03 -114.86
N ALA A 491 32.49 17.14 -115.79
CA ALA A 491 32.62 17.32 -117.24
C ALA A 491 31.59 18.27 -117.89
N LYS A 492 30.56 18.77 -117.17
CA LYS A 492 29.45 19.54 -117.79
C LYS A 492 29.48 21.06 -117.58
N GLN A 493 30.20 21.58 -116.58
CA GLN A 493 30.14 23.02 -116.23
C GLN A 493 31.35 23.83 -116.74
N VAL A 494 32.35 23.20 -117.35
CA VAL A 494 33.64 23.82 -117.71
C VAL A 494 33.75 24.11 -119.23
N THR A 495 32.72 23.83 -120.04
CA THR A 495 32.76 23.97 -121.52
C THR A 495 31.86 25.07 -122.12
N ASP A 496 31.17 25.83 -121.27
CA ASP A 496 30.36 27.03 -121.60
C ASP A 496 30.72 28.21 -120.67
N ILE A 497 31.99 28.44 -120.36
CA ILE A 497 32.93 29.13 -121.26
C ILE A 497 32.28 30.38 -121.87
N GLU A 498 32.65 31.55 -121.32
CA GLU A 498 33.46 32.63 -121.95
C GLU A 498 33.04 33.20 -123.34
N ARG A 499 32.18 32.53 -124.11
CA ARG A 499 31.71 32.91 -125.46
C ARG A 499 30.85 34.19 -125.48
N LYS A 500 30.35 34.65 -124.32
CA LYS A 500 29.42 35.79 -124.21
C LYS A 500 30.05 37.12 -123.77
N GLN A 501 31.32 37.14 -123.35
CA GLN A 501 31.95 38.36 -122.81
C GLN A 501 32.51 39.30 -123.89
N ALA A 502 32.63 38.85 -125.14
CA ALA A 502 33.43 39.52 -126.17
C ALA A 502 32.67 40.49 -127.11
N THR A 503 31.33 40.48 -127.12
CA THR A 503 30.53 41.12 -128.19
C THR A 503 30.12 42.58 -127.93
N ILE A 504 30.15 43.05 -126.68
CA ILE A 504 29.57 44.35 -126.30
C ILE A 504 30.52 45.54 -126.57
N SER A 505 31.84 45.32 -126.66
CA SER A 505 32.82 46.42 -126.77
C SER A 505 32.81 47.19 -128.11
N ASN A 506 32.13 46.70 -129.15
CA ASN A 506 32.32 47.19 -130.53
C ASN A 506 31.27 48.19 -131.05
N TYR A 507 30.13 48.38 -130.38
CA TYR A 507 29.03 49.19 -130.93
C TYR A 507 29.07 50.68 -130.56
N ASN A 508 29.62 51.06 -129.40
CA ASN A 508 29.58 52.45 -128.89
C ASN A 508 30.56 53.44 -129.57
N LYS A 509 31.15 53.08 -130.72
CA LYS A 509 32.20 53.87 -131.40
C LYS A 509 31.76 54.48 -132.76
N LYS A 510 30.47 54.42 -133.12
CA LYS A 510 29.97 54.75 -134.48
C LYS A 510 28.91 55.86 -134.62
N ILE A 511 28.47 56.51 -133.54
CA ILE A 511 27.29 57.42 -133.54
C ILE A 511 27.68 58.90 -133.29
N ARG A 512 28.97 59.25 -133.33
CA ARG A 512 29.46 60.57 -132.85
C ARG A 512 29.55 61.68 -133.93
N ASP A 513 29.36 61.35 -135.21
CA ASP A 513 29.95 62.13 -136.32
C ASP A 513 28.93 62.75 -137.32
N ILE A 514 27.65 62.93 -136.96
CA ILE A 514 26.57 63.30 -137.92
C ILE A 514 25.94 64.69 -137.72
N VAL A 515 26.15 65.39 -136.60
CA VAL A 515 25.32 66.56 -136.20
C VAL A 515 25.94 67.93 -136.56
N SER A 516 26.98 68.00 -137.39
CA SER A 516 27.79 69.21 -137.60
C SER A 516 27.62 69.89 -138.97
N SER A 517 26.38 70.20 -139.40
CA SER A 517 26.17 70.92 -140.67
C SER A 517 24.91 71.80 -140.74
N THR A 518 25.10 73.02 -141.24
CA THR A 518 24.13 74.02 -141.76
C THR A 518 23.22 74.79 -140.79
N GLY A 519 23.25 76.11 -140.95
CA GLY A 519 22.33 77.15 -140.48
C GLY A 519 22.68 78.47 -141.22
N HIS A 520 21.79 79.46 -141.25
CA HIS A 520 22.03 80.83 -141.73
C HIS A 520 20.94 81.80 -141.25
N GLU A 521 21.17 83.11 -141.38
CA GLU A 521 20.42 84.20 -140.71
C GLU A 521 19.81 85.22 -141.71
N ASP A 522 19.31 86.35 -141.17
CA ASP A 522 19.02 87.64 -141.83
C ASP A 522 17.72 87.83 -142.67
N LEU A 523 16.62 87.88 -141.91
CA LEU A 523 15.71 89.05 -141.77
C LEU A 523 15.25 89.84 -143.02
N GLY A 524 13.93 89.79 -143.24
CA GLY A 524 13.12 90.71 -144.02
C GLY A 524 11.64 90.36 -143.91
N PRO A 525 10.71 91.21 -144.38
CA PRO A 525 9.73 92.04 -143.62
C PRO A 525 9.33 91.70 -142.16
N LEU A 526 9.95 90.70 -141.53
CA LEU A 526 9.53 90.15 -140.25
C LEU A 526 9.56 91.15 -139.09
N GLU A 527 10.31 92.24 -139.10
CA GLU A 527 10.44 93.13 -137.93
C GLU A 527 9.13 93.85 -137.54
N ILE A 528 8.25 94.17 -138.49
CA ILE A 528 6.92 94.74 -138.16
C ILE A 528 5.97 93.64 -137.65
N SER A 529 6.13 92.41 -138.16
CA SER A 529 5.51 91.23 -137.53
C SER A 529 6.12 90.91 -136.17
N ALA A 530 7.40 91.26 -135.93
CA ALA A 530 8.11 91.03 -134.69
C ALA A 530 7.71 92.07 -133.64
N ALA A 531 7.43 93.33 -133.98
CA ALA A 531 6.83 94.27 -133.03
C ALA A 531 5.44 93.79 -132.54
N THR A 532 4.64 93.19 -133.44
CA THR A 532 3.31 92.66 -133.10
C THR A 532 3.33 91.27 -132.48
N LEU A 533 4.33 90.44 -132.79
CA LEU A 533 4.62 89.18 -132.10
C LEU A 533 5.30 89.40 -130.75
N SER A 534 6.14 90.43 -130.59
CA SER A 534 6.74 90.84 -129.31
C SER A 534 5.66 91.25 -128.33
N LYS A 535 4.65 92.01 -128.77
CA LYS A 535 3.51 92.32 -127.90
C LYS A 535 2.71 91.08 -127.49
N LYS A 536 2.53 90.12 -128.40
CA LYS A 536 1.96 88.79 -128.08
C LYS A 536 2.90 87.92 -127.21
N LEU A 537 4.21 88.11 -127.28
CA LEU A 537 5.22 87.47 -126.42
C LEU A 537 5.34 88.15 -125.05
N GLU A 538 4.92 89.41 -124.91
CA GLU A 538 4.72 90.08 -123.62
C GLU A 538 3.41 89.61 -122.97
N GLU A 539 2.34 89.44 -123.76
CA GLU A 539 1.07 88.85 -123.31
C GLU A 539 1.27 87.38 -122.88
N VAL A 540 1.78 86.51 -123.77
CA VAL A 540 2.17 85.12 -123.44
C VAL A 540 3.31 85.09 -122.40
N GLY A 541 4.15 86.11 -122.33
CA GLY A 541 5.20 86.25 -121.31
C GLY A 541 4.66 86.62 -119.92
N ALA A 542 3.48 87.25 -119.85
CA ALA A 542 2.73 87.44 -118.62
C ALA A 542 2.01 86.15 -118.22
N GLU A 543 1.35 85.47 -119.16
CA GLU A 543 0.75 84.14 -118.93
C GLU A 543 1.79 83.12 -118.44
N ILE A 544 2.99 83.09 -119.03
CA ILE A 544 4.10 82.22 -118.58
C ILE A 544 4.55 82.59 -117.15
N LYS A 545 4.58 83.87 -116.77
CA LYS A 545 4.92 84.28 -115.40
C LYS A 545 3.84 83.88 -114.40
N GLU A 546 2.56 83.99 -114.77
CA GLU A 546 1.44 83.55 -113.95
C GLU A 546 1.46 82.01 -113.78
N GLN A 547 1.66 81.26 -114.85
CA GLN A 547 1.85 79.80 -114.81
C GLN A 547 3.10 79.40 -114.01
N GLN A 548 4.20 80.17 -114.07
CA GLN A 548 5.38 79.95 -113.22
C GLN A 548 5.10 80.21 -111.74
N GLN A 549 4.33 81.24 -111.40
CA GLN A 549 3.89 81.48 -110.01
C GLN A 549 2.94 80.38 -109.52
N LEU A 550 2.00 79.94 -110.37
CA LEU A 550 1.10 78.83 -110.08
C LEU A 550 1.88 77.52 -109.86
N TRP A 551 2.88 77.25 -110.70
CA TRP A 551 3.78 76.11 -110.58
C TRP A 551 4.66 76.17 -109.33
N LEU A 552 5.24 77.33 -108.99
CA LEU A 552 6.00 77.53 -107.75
C LEU A 552 5.12 77.34 -106.50
N TRP A 553 3.86 77.80 -106.55
CA TRP A 553 2.90 77.58 -105.46
C TRP A 553 2.52 76.10 -105.33
N GLN A 554 2.21 75.41 -106.44
CA GLN A 554 1.96 73.96 -106.45
C GLN A 554 3.19 73.16 -105.99
N GLN A 555 4.40 73.59 -106.33
CA GLN A 555 5.65 72.99 -105.86
C GLN A 555 5.85 73.22 -104.36
N GLY A 556 5.54 74.42 -103.85
CA GLY A 556 5.55 74.72 -102.41
C GLY A 556 4.57 73.87 -101.62
N GLU A 557 3.33 73.73 -102.11
CA GLU A 557 2.32 72.84 -101.53
C GLU A 557 2.74 71.36 -101.59
N LEU A 558 3.30 70.91 -102.72
CA LEU A 558 3.85 69.55 -102.82
C LEU A 558 4.98 69.33 -101.81
N VAL A 559 5.89 70.30 -101.64
CA VAL A 559 6.94 70.23 -100.61
C VAL A 559 6.33 70.16 -99.21
N ARG A 560 5.35 71.01 -98.87
CA ARG A 560 4.63 70.99 -97.60
C ARG A 560 4.00 69.62 -97.34
N PHE A 561 3.24 69.09 -98.30
CA PHE A 561 2.64 67.75 -98.18
C PHE A 561 3.68 66.62 -98.08
N THR A 562 4.86 66.72 -98.72
CA THR A 562 5.93 65.73 -98.53
C THR A 562 6.58 65.81 -97.16
N GLN A 563 6.73 67.01 -96.57
CA GLN A 563 7.23 67.20 -95.20
C GLN A 563 6.22 66.66 -94.18
N GLU A 564 4.93 66.94 -94.34
CA GLU A 564 3.85 66.39 -93.52
C GLU A 564 3.78 64.87 -93.62
N LYS A 565 3.84 64.31 -94.84
CA LYS A 565 3.93 62.86 -95.07
C LYS A 565 5.14 62.25 -94.36
N GLN A 566 6.30 62.92 -94.38
CA GLN A 566 7.51 62.43 -93.71
C GLN A 566 7.39 62.50 -92.18
N ALA A 567 6.76 63.55 -91.63
CA ALA A 567 6.47 63.67 -90.20
C ALA A 567 5.43 62.65 -89.72
N HIS A 568 4.41 62.36 -90.53
CA HIS A 568 3.48 61.26 -90.25
C HIS A 568 4.18 59.89 -90.36
N SER A 569 5.09 59.70 -91.32
CA SER A 569 5.87 58.46 -91.45
C SER A 569 6.78 58.21 -90.25
N SER A 570 7.46 59.23 -89.73
CA SER A 570 8.30 59.08 -88.52
C SER A 570 7.45 58.88 -87.27
N SER A 571 6.29 59.53 -87.16
CA SER A 571 5.31 59.30 -86.08
C SER A 571 4.74 57.86 -86.10
N VAL A 572 4.45 57.31 -87.29
CA VAL A 572 4.05 55.90 -87.42
C VAL A 572 5.18 54.95 -86.99
N GLN A 573 6.44 55.26 -87.31
CA GLN A 573 7.59 54.45 -86.88
C GLN A 573 7.83 54.52 -85.36
N THR A 574 7.64 55.67 -84.71
CA THR A 574 7.74 55.77 -83.25
C THR A 574 6.58 55.06 -82.56
N LEU A 575 5.36 55.11 -83.11
CA LEU A 575 4.21 54.34 -82.61
C LEU A 575 4.40 52.83 -82.81
N GLN A 576 4.95 52.38 -83.94
CA GLN A 576 5.26 50.96 -84.18
C GLN A 576 6.34 50.43 -83.21
N THR A 577 7.40 51.20 -82.95
CA THR A 577 8.44 50.80 -81.98
C THR A 577 7.92 50.81 -80.55
N GLN A 578 7.10 51.79 -80.16
CA GLN A 578 6.39 51.79 -78.87
C GLN A 578 5.46 50.57 -78.72
N LEU A 579 4.67 50.25 -79.75
CA LEU A 579 3.80 49.07 -79.75
C LEU A 579 4.60 47.77 -79.59
N THR A 580 5.74 47.64 -80.27
CA THR A 580 6.63 46.47 -80.16
C THR A 580 7.22 46.34 -78.76
N ILE A 581 7.66 47.46 -78.15
CA ILE A 581 8.15 47.48 -76.77
C ILE A 581 7.04 47.10 -75.78
N LEU A 582 5.82 47.62 -75.97
CA LEU A 582 4.67 47.28 -75.14
C LEU A 582 4.30 45.79 -75.27
N GLN A 583 4.28 45.23 -76.49
CA GLN A 583 4.07 43.80 -76.73
C GLN A 583 5.14 42.93 -76.05
N GLN A 584 6.44 43.28 -76.14
CA GLN A 584 7.50 42.57 -75.42
C GLN A 584 7.43 42.76 -73.89
N SER A 585 6.86 43.86 -73.40
CA SER A 585 6.61 44.06 -71.96
C SER A 585 5.40 43.25 -71.47
N LYS A 586 4.40 43.04 -72.35
CA LYS A 586 3.22 42.20 -72.11
C LYS A 586 3.64 40.73 -72.04
N ILE A 587 4.35 40.22 -73.05
CA ILE A 587 4.81 38.82 -73.12
C ILE A 587 5.69 38.46 -71.91
N ARG A 588 6.56 39.37 -71.46
CA ARG A 588 7.36 39.15 -70.24
C ARG A 588 6.48 39.03 -68.99
N ARG A 589 5.53 39.96 -68.78
CA ARG A 589 4.59 39.86 -67.64
C ARG A 589 3.65 38.66 -67.71
N GLU A 590 3.26 38.23 -68.91
CA GLU A 590 2.48 37.01 -69.09
C GLU A 590 3.32 35.78 -68.73
N SER A 591 4.59 35.72 -69.11
CA SER A 591 5.53 34.67 -68.70
C SER A 591 5.84 34.69 -67.19
N GLU A 592 5.95 35.87 -66.58
CA GLU A 592 6.12 36.05 -65.13
C GLU A 592 4.87 35.54 -64.39
N MET A 593 3.67 35.96 -64.78
CA MET A 593 2.41 35.46 -64.20
C MET A 593 2.19 33.96 -64.42
N GLU A 594 2.60 33.39 -65.56
CA GLU A 594 2.57 31.94 -65.78
C GLU A 594 3.54 31.19 -64.87
N GLN A 595 4.70 31.77 -64.55
CA GLN A 595 5.63 31.20 -63.57
C GLN A 595 5.04 31.28 -62.16
N ASP A 596 4.55 32.45 -61.73
CA ASP A 596 3.90 32.65 -60.43
C ASP A 596 2.73 31.67 -60.22
N GLN A 597 1.92 31.42 -61.27
CA GLN A 597 0.82 30.45 -61.22
C GLN A 597 1.29 28.99 -61.09
N ARG A 598 2.42 28.62 -61.72
CA ARG A 598 3.02 27.28 -61.55
C ARG A 598 3.58 27.12 -60.14
N GLU A 599 4.30 28.11 -59.64
CA GLU A 599 4.85 28.12 -58.28
C GLU A 599 3.74 28.09 -57.23
N GLN A 600 2.65 28.87 -57.39
CA GLN A 600 1.47 28.78 -56.54
C GLN A 600 0.82 27.39 -56.59
N ALA A 601 0.66 26.80 -57.78
CA ALA A 601 0.06 25.47 -57.92
C ALA A 601 0.92 24.37 -57.28
N ASP A 602 2.24 24.50 -57.28
CA ASP A 602 3.15 23.56 -56.62
C ASP A 602 3.24 23.79 -55.10
N LEU A 603 3.19 25.03 -54.63
CA LEU A 603 3.02 25.35 -53.21
C LEU A 603 1.69 24.81 -52.68
N GLU A 604 0.60 24.93 -53.44
CA GLU A 604 -0.70 24.32 -53.08
C GLU A 604 -0.63 22.79 -52.99
N LYS A 605 0.12 22.11 -53.88
CA LYS A 605 0.35 20.66 -53.78
C LYS A 605 1.15 20.31 -52.52
N GLN A 606 2.20 21.09 -52.21
CA GLN A 606 3.01 20.91 -51.00
C GLN A 606 2.18 21.12 -49.73
N ILE A 607 1.34 22.17 -49.68
CA ILE A 607 0.40 22.41 -48.57
C ILE A 607 -0.58 21.24 -48.42
N LYS A 608 -1.17 20.76 -49.52
CA LYS A 608 -2.10 19.60 -49.50
C LYS A 608 -1.40 18.31 -49.03
N ALA A 609 -0.13 18.10 -49.38
CA ALA A 609 0.67 16.99 -48.88
C ALA A 609 0.98 17.13 -47.37
N LEU A 610 1.43 18.30 -46.92
CA LEU A 610 1.69 18.59 -45.50
C LEU A 610 0.43 18.48 -44.64
N MET A 611 -0.74 18.87 -45.15
CA MET A 611 -2.03 18.65 -44.48
C MET A 611 -2.38 17.16 -44.39
N ALA A 612 -2.12 16.37 -45.45
CA ALA A 612 -2.33 14.93 -45.41
C ALA A 612 -1.39 14.23 -44.42
N ASP A 613 -0.12 14.61 -44.37
CA ASP A 613 0.83 14.07 -43.38
C ASP A 613 0.50 14.56 -41.95
N MET A 614 0.02 15.79 -41.76
CA MET A 614 -0.50 16.25 -40.46
C MET A 614 -1.70 15.42 -39.99
N VAL A 615 -2.68 15.16 -40.87
CA VAL A 615 -3.84 14.29 -40.54
C VAL A 615 -3.38 12.87 -40.22
N LYS A 616 -2.45 12.32 -40.99
CA LYS A 616 -1.85 11.00 -40.77
C LYS A 616 -1.09 10.94 -39.45
N LEU A 617 -0.27 11.94 -39.13
CA LEU A 617 0.51 12.02 -37.89
C LEU A 617 -0.42 12.19 -36.68
N ASN A 618 -1.46 13.01 -36.77
CA ASN A 618 -2.52 13.08 -35.76
C ASN A 618 -3.22 11.73 -35.58
N SER A 619 -3.53 11.00 -36.66
CA SER A 619 -4.15 9.67 -36.57
C SER A 619 -3.24 8.59 -36.00
N LEU A 620 -1.91 8.77 -36.07
CA LEU A 620 -0.93 7.93 -35.39
C LEU A 620 -0.78 8.33 -33.93
N LEU A 621 -0.88 9.63 -33.62
CA LEU A 621 -0.83 10.17 -32.26
C LEU A 621 -2.05 9.71 -31.45
N THR A 622 -3.27 9.75 -32.02
CA THR A 622 -4.46 9.18 -31.37
C THR A 622 -4.32 7.68 -31.17
N LYS A 623 -3.92 6.91 -32.20
CA LYS A 623 -3.67 5.46 -32.04
C LYS A 623 -2.63 5.15 -30.96
N ASN A 624 -1.63 6.02 -30.78
CA ASN A 624 -0.62 5.87 -29.74
C ASN A 624 -1.17 6.25 -28.35
N SER A 625 -2.03 7.28 -28.23
CA SER A 625 -2.72 7.56 -26.97
C SER A 625 -3.70 6.45 -26.60
N ASP A 626 -4.43 5.88 -27.58
CA ASP A 626 -5.35 4.76 -27.38
C ASP A 626 -4.59 3.51 -26.91
N LEU A 627 -3.46 3.19 -27.56
CA LEU A 627 -2.59 2.08 -27.18
C LEU A 627 -1.96 2.31 -25.79
N SER A 628 -1.51 3.52 -25.49
CA SER A 628 -0.96 3.90 -24.18
C SER A 628 -2.02 3.80 -23.09
N GLN A 629 -3.26 4.22 -23.36
CA GLN A 629 -4.38 4.11 -22.42
C GLN A 629 -4.76 2.64 -22.20
N ALA A 630 -4.80 1.83 -23.25
CA ALA A 630 -5.05 0.39 -23.15
C ALA A 630 -3.95 -0.33 -22.36
N LEU A 631 -2.68 0.02 -22.56
CA LEU A 631 -1.56 -0.49 -21.75
C LEU A 631 -1.65 -0.03 -20.30
N GLN A 632 -2.02 1.23 -20.04
CA GLN A 632 -2.21 1.74 -18.68
C GLN A 632 -3.38 1.05 -17.96
N GLN A 633 -4.48 0.75 -18.67
CA GLN A 633 -5.60 -0.04 -18.16
C GLN A 633 -5.21 -1.51 -17.93
N SER A 634 -4.47 -2.13 -18.85
CA SER A 634 -3.95 -3.49 -18.68
C SER A 634 -3.00 -3.59 -17.48
N ASN A 635 -2.15 -2.59 -17.27
CA ASN A 635 -1.24 -2.53 -16.13
C ASN A 635 -2.00 -2.30 -14.82
N SER A 636 -3.00 -1.42 -14.78
CA SER A 636 -3.78 -1.20 -13.54
C SER A 636 -4.64 -2.42 -13.18
N LEU A 637 -5.21 -3.11 -14.18
CA LEU A 637 -5.87 -4.41 -13.98
C LEU A 637 -4.89 -5.45 -13.43
N MET A 638 -3.72 -5.61 -14.06
CA MET A 638 -2.67 -6.53 -13.61
C MET A 638 -2.17 -6.19 -12.19
N GLU A 639 -2.01 -4.91 -11.85
CA GLU A 639 -1.71 -4.49 -10.48
C GLU A 639 -2.84 -4.86 -9.50
N THR A 640 -4.12 -4.71 -9.88
CA THR A 640 -5.23 -5.13 -9.01
C THR A 640 -5.28 -6.64 -8.82
N GLU A 641 -5.00 -7.44 -9.86
CA GLU A 641 -4.83 -8.88 -9.73
C GLU A 641 -3.66 -9.25 -8.82
N PHE A 642 -2.50 -8.62 -8.97
CA PHE A 642 -1.34 -8.89 -8.09
C PHE A 642 -1.63 -8.49 -6.64
N ARG A 643 -2.28 -7.33 -6.40
CA ARG A 643 -2.74 -6.92 -5.06
C ARG A 643 -3.77 -7.88 -4.48
N GLN A 644 -4.64 -8.49 -5.31
CA GLN A 644 -5.60 -9.49 -4.86
C GLN A 644 -4.90 -10.82 -4.51
N ARG A 645 -4.08 -11.37 -5.42
CA ARG A 645 -3.30 -12.60 -5.18
C ARG A 645 -2.39 -12.49 -3.95
N LEU A 646 -1.79 -11.31 -3.74
CA LEU A 646 -0.98 -11.02 -2.55
C LEU A 646 -1.84 -11.05 -1.28
N LYS A 647 -3.03 -10.41 -1.28
CA LYS A 647 -3.99 -10.48 -0.17
C LYS A 647 -4.56 -11.89 0.07
N GLU A 648 -4.64 -12.72 -0.96
CA GLU A 648 -5.03 -14.13 -0.82
C GLU A 648 -3.92 -14.93 -0.13
N ALA A 649 -2.68 -14.82 -0.60
CA ALA A 649 -1.51 -15.41 0.05
C ALA A 649 -1.27 -14.90 1.49
N GLU A 650 -1.55 -13.62 1.78
CA GLU A 650 -1.54 -13.08 3.16
C GLU A 650 -2.55 -13.78 4.06
N ARG A 651 -3.78 -14.04 3.58
CA ARG A 651 -4.80 -14.77 4.34
C ARG A 651 -4.41 -16.23 4.56
N ASP A 652 -3.89 -16.90 3.53
CA ASP A 652 -3.39 -18.28 3.65
C ASP A 652 -2.23 -18.38 4.64
N SER A 653 -1.34 -17.38 4.66
CA SER A 653 -0.26 -17.24 5.65
C SER A 653 -0.81 -17.05 7.07
N VAL A 654 -1.81 -16.19 7.27
CA VAL A 654 -2.45 -16.00 8.59
C VAL A 654 -3.21 -17.26 9.02
N GLU A 655 -3.92 -17.95 8.12
CA GLU A 655 -4.63 -19.19 8.47
C GLU A 655 -3.66 -20.33 8.82
N THR A 656 -2.52 -20.42 8.14
CA THR A 656 -1.46 -21.40 8.47
C THR A 656 -0.73 -21.05 9.77
N GLN A 657 -0.52 -19.77 10.09
CA GLN A 657 -0.03 -19.32 11.40
C GLN A 657 -1.01 -19.69 12.52
N LEU A 658 -2.30 -19.37 12.37
CA LEU A 658 -3.35 -19.73 13.34
C LEU A 658 -3.48 -21.26 13.54
N LYS A 659 -3.21 -22.07 12.51
CA LYS A 659 -3.12 -23.54 12.63
C LYS A 659 -1.87 -23.97 13.42
N LEU A 660 -0.73 -23.33 13.20
CA LEU A 660 0.53 -23.59 13.89
C LEU A 660 0.42 -23.22 15.39
N GLU A 661 -0.19 -22.08 15.71
CA GLU A 661 -0.46 -21.65 17.09
C GLU A 661 -1.32 -22.67 17.84
N ARG A 662 -2.45 -23.13 17.25
CA ARG A 662 -3.29 -24.18 17.85
C ARG A 662 -2.52 -25.48 18.09
N LEU A 663 -1.69 -25.91 17.13
CA LEU A 663 -0.85 -27.10 17.28
C LEU A 663 0.23 -26.93 18.37
N ASN A 664 0.74 -25.71 18.58
CA ASN A 664 1.63 -25.41 19.71
C ASN A 664 0.87 -25.46 21.05
N GLU A 665 -0.33 -24.88 21.15
CA GLU A 665 -1.15 -25.00 22.37
C GLU A 665 -1.49 -26.46 22.68
N GLU A 666 -1.86 -27.26 21.67
CA GLU A 666 -2.13 -28.70 21.81
C GLU A 666 -0.88 -29.47 22.25
N LYS A 667 0.28 -29.15 21.67
CA LYS A 667 1.59 -29.70 22.10
C LYS A 667 1.91 -29.34 23.55
N GLU A 668 1.68 -28.10 23.99
CA GLU A 668 1.92 -27.67 25.37
C GLU A 668 0.96 -28.35 26.36
N ARG A 669 -0.33 -28.46 26.00
CA ARG A 669 -1.33 -29.26 26.75
C ARG A 669 -0.88 -30.71 26.90
N LEU A 670 -0.38 -31.33 25.82
CA LEU A 670 0.15 -32.69 25.83
C LEU A 670 1.41 -32.83 26.70
N ILE A 671 2.37 -31.90 26.60
CA ILE A 671 3.58 -31.88 27.44
C ILE A 671 3.22 -31.77 28.93
N ASN A 672 2.28 -30.89 29.28
CA ASN A 672 1.82 -30.76 30.66
C ASN A 672 1.15 -32.06 31.15
N SER A 673 0.31 -32.70 30.33
CA SER A 673 -0.31 -33.99 30.68
C SER A 673 0.71 -35.13 30.82
N LEU A 674 1.81 -35.11 30.05
CA LEU A 674 2.91 -36.06 30.17
C LEU A 674 3.66 -35.87 31.48
N VAL A 675 4.01 -34.63 31.85
CA VAL A 675 4.67 -34.31 33.13
C VAL A 675 3.77 -34.67 34.32
N GLU A 676 2.45 -34.53 34.20
CA GLU A 676 1.50 -35.02 35.21
C GLU A 676 1.46 -36.56 35.31
N ALA A 677 1.52 -37.27 34.18
CA ALA A 677 1.60 -38.73 34.16
C ALA A 677 2.93 -39.24 34.76
N GLU A 678 4.06 -38.60 34.44
CA GLU A 678 5.38 -38.91 35.02
C GLU A 678 5.37 -38.71 36.54
N ARG A 679 4.80 -37.61 37.04
CA ARG A 679 4.61 -37.37 38.48
C ARG A 679 3.75 -38.46 39.15
N GLN A 680 2.71 -38.93 38.48
CA GLN A 680 1.89 -40.04 38.98
C GLN A 680 2.66 -41.36 39.01
N ILE A 681 3.44 -41.69 37.97
CA ILE A 681 4.29 -42.88 37.92
C ILE A 681 5.29 -42.88 39.09
N MET A 682 6.05 -41.79 39.27
CA MET A 682 7.00 -41.64 40.38
C MET A 682 6.35 -41.81 41.77
N LEU A 683 5.11 -41.33 41.94
CA LEU A 683 4.34 -41.50 43.17
C LEU A 683 3.93 -42.96 43.40
N TRP A 684 3.50 -43.67 42.35
CA TRP A 684 3.17 -45.10 42.43
C TRP A 684 4.40 -45.99 42.63
N GLU A 685 5.54 -45.66 42.03
CA GLU A 685 6.81 -46.35 42.25
C GLU A 685 7.26 -46.22 43.71
N LYS A 686 7.27 -45.01 44.28
CA LYS A 686 7.59 -44.76 45.69
C LYS A 686 6.65 -45.50 46.63
N ARG A 687 5.34 -45.50 46.33
CA ARG A 687 4.34 -46.26 47.11
C ARG A 687 4.59 -47.77 47.03
N THR A 688 4.98 -48.28 45.86
CA THR A 688 5.31 -49.69 45.64
C THR A 688 6.61 -50.09 46.34
N GLN A 689 7.58 -49.18 46.43
CA GLN A 689 8.81 -49.39 47.19
C GLN A 689 8.53 -49.50 48.69
N LEU A 690 7.76 -48.58 49.28
CA LEU A 690 7.37 -48.65 50.69
C LEU A 690 6.59 -49.94 51.02
N MET A 691 5.74 -50.42 50.10
CA MET A 691 5.05 -51.71 50.22
C MET A 691 6.00 -52.92 50.12
N ARG A 692 7.09 -52.83 49.35
CA ARG A 692 8.15 -53.86 49.30
C ARG A 692 8.99 -53.87 50.58
N GLU A 693 9.37 -52.70 51.08
CA GLU A 693 10.19 -52.54 52.29
C GLU A 693 9.43 -53.03 53.53
N THR A 694 8.19 -52.56 53.75
CA THR A 694 7.32 -53.03 54.85
C THR A 694 7.06 -54.53 54.78
N ARG A 695 6.82 -55.08 53.58
CA ARG A 695 6.69 -56.54 53.41
C ARG A 695 7.99 -57.27 53.75
N SER A 696 9.16 -56.78 53.34
CA SER A 696 10.44 -57.43 53.64
C SER A 696 10.80 -57.46 55.13
N ALA A 697 10.31 -56.48 55.91
CA ALA A 697 10.42 -56.51 57.38
C ALA A 697 9.50 -57.59 57.99
N ILE A 698 8.29 -57.76 57.45
CA ILE A 698 7.29 -58.74 57.92
C ILE A 698 7.65 -60.17 57.52
N ASP A 699 8.15 -60.38 56.30
CA ASP A 699 8.58 -61.69 55.78
C ASP A 699 10.00 -62.09 56.29
N SER A 700 10.52 -61.45 57.35
CA SER A 700 11.81 -61.81 57.97
C SER A 700 11.63 -62.90 59.04
N ASP A 701 12.39 -64.00 58.93
CA ASP A 701 12.17 -65.25 59.69
C ASP A 701 12.50 -65.22 61.21
N ILE A 702 12.60 -64.02 61.80
CA ILE A 702 13.06 -63.73 63.18
C ILE A 702 11.96 -64.03 64.22
N GLY A 703 11.35 -65.22 64.13
CA GLY A 703 10.29 -65.67 65.05
C GLY A 703 9.81 -67.12 64.91
N GLN A 704 10.14 -67.84 63.82
CA GLN A 704 9.66 -69.21 63.64
C GLN A 704 10.39 -70.26 64.51
N GLY A 705 11.57 -69.94 65.05
CA GLY A 705 12.33 -70.84 65.92
C GLY A 705 11.66 -71.05 67.28
N ASP A 706 11.39 -69.95 68.00
CA ASP A 706 10.99 -70.01 69.41
C ASP A 706 9.58 -70.61 69.61
N ILE A 707 8.68 -70.40 68.65
CA ILE A 707 7.34 -70.99 68.64
C ILE A 707 7.40 -72.55 68.62
N ARG A 708 8.49 -73.12 68.08
CA ARG A 708 8.70 -74.58 68.02
C ARG A 708 9.42 -75.12 69.25
N THR A 709 10.30 -74.34 69.89
CA THR A 709 10.99 -74.74 71.14
C THR A 709 10.08 -74.66 72.37
N MET A 710 9.27 -73.61 72.50
CA MET A 710 8.35 -73.43 73.64
C MET A 710 7.38 -74.61 73.81
N ARG A 711 6.90 -75.19 72.71
CA ARG A 711 5.98 -76.35 72.74
C ARG A 711 6.61 -77.62 73.33
N ALA A 712 7.94 -77.73 73.37
CA ALA A 712 8.63 -78.91 73.90
C ALA A 712 8.91 -78.84 75.42
N GLU A 713 9.20 -77.66 75.97
CA GLU A 713 9.60 -77.53 77.38
C GLU A 713 8.40 -77.50 78.35
N ILE A 714 7.21 -77.10 77.89
CA ILE A 714 5.95 -77.18 78.67
C ILE A 714 5.71 -78.60 79.20
N HIS A 715 6.01 -79.63 78.41
CA HIS A 715 5.82 -81.03 78.80
C HIS A 715 6.92 -81.58 79.74
N ARG A 716 8.01 -80.82 79.96
CA ARG A 716 9.13 -81.20 80.85
C ARG A 716 9.05 -80.56 82.23
N MET A 717 8.54 -79.33 82.34
CA MET A 717 8.55 -78.60 83.62
C MET A 717 7.68 -79.26 84.69
N GLU A 718 6.56 -79.88 84.29
CA GLU A 718 5.68 -80.64 85.17
C GLU A 718 6.49 -81.66 86.00
N VAL A 719 7.22 -82.56 85.33
CA VAL A 719 7.99 -83.63 85.99
C VAL A 719 9.14 -83.10 86.88
N ARG A 720 9.49 -81.80 86.83
CA ARG A 720 10.56 -81.19 87.65
C ARG A 720 10.11 -80.45 88.90
N TYR A 721 8.94 -79.78 88.93
CA TYR A 721 8.41 -79.20 90.19
C TYR A 721 8.27 -80.27 91.28
N ALA A 722 8.21 -81.52 90.85
CA ALA A 722 8.49 -82.69 91.64
C ALA A 722 9.72 -82.61 92.56
N GLN A 723 10.95 -82.51 92.07
CA GLN A 723 11.99 -83.34 92.70
C GLN A 723 12.74 -82.76 93.90
N LEU A 724 13.11 -81.48 93.95
CA LEU A 724 14.31 -81.11 94.74
C LEU A 724 14.46 -79.68 95.30
N MET A 725 13.45 -78.84 95.50
CA MET A 725 12.49 -78.92 96.63
C MET A 725 12.78 -79.97 97.74
N LYS A 726 14.06 -80.28 98.00
CA LYS A 726 14.48 -80.87 99.27
C LYS A 726 15.80 -80.38 99.76
N GLN A 727 16.71 -80.09 98.84
CA GLN A 727 18.07 -79.73 99.22
C GLN A 727 18.15 -78.37 99.93
N GLN A 728 16.99 -77.76 100.28
CA GLN A 728 16.74 -77.06 101.56
C GLN A 728 17.54 -77.72 102.68
N GLU A 729 17.27 -78.98 103.02
CA GLU A 729 18.21 -79.82 103.77
C GLU A 729 19.08 -80.57 102.76
N ARG A 730 20.34 -80.17 102.60
CA ARG A 730 21.26 -79.98 103.72
C ARG A 730 21.93 -78.60 103.87
N LEU A 731 21.21 -77.51 103.61
CA LEU A 731 21.21 -76.21 104.33
C LEU A 731 22.54 -75.45 104.58
N LEU A 732 23.66 -76.01 104.14
CA LEU A 732 25.01 -75.47 104.17
C LEU A 732 25.37 -74.85 102.81
N ARG A 733 24.67 -75.32 101.77
CA ARG A 733 24.46 -74.61 100.51
C ARG A 733 23.55 -73.37 100.67
N ASP A 734 23.23 -72.95 101.89
CA ASP A 734 22.51 -71.70 102.18
C ASP A 734 23.35 -70.62 102.87
N MET A 735 24.56 -70.92 103.38
CA MET A 735 25.50 -69.89 103.87
C MET A 735 26.53 -69.45 102.83
N GLU A 736 27.17 -70.36 102.10
CA GLU A 736 28.18 -69.98 101.09
C GLU A 736 27.61 -69.09 99.97
N PRO A 737 26.40 -69.33 99.42
CA PRO A 737 25.81 -68.40 98.49
C PRO A 737 25.18 -67.18 99.16
N VAL A 738 25.40 -66.85 100.44
CA VAL A 738 25.01 -65.52 100.97
C VAL A 738 25.85 -64.42 100.32
N VAL A 739 27.12 -64.68 100.02
CA VAL A 739 27.97 -63.74 99.27
C VAL A 739 27.54 -63.64 97.80
N ALA A 740 27.27 -64.78 97.15
CA ALA A 740 26.71 -64.80 95.80
C ALA A 740 25.28 -64.24 95.75
N ARG A 741 24.53 -64.29 96.88
CA ARG A 741 23.28 -63.55 97.07
C ARG A 741 23.56 -62.06 97.21
N ARG A 742 24.63 -61.56 97.84
CA ARG A 742 24.97 -60.12 97.79
C ARG A 742 25.23 -59.64 96.36
N GLU A 743 25.97 -60.44 95.57
CA GLU A 743 26.21 -60.22 94.13
C GLU A 743 24.90 -60.21 93.32
N THR A 744 24.07 -61.24 93.50
CA THR A 744 22.76 -61.34 92.81
C THR A 744 21.65 -60.50 93.45
N ILE A 745 21.87 -59.88 94.61
CA ILE A 745 21.00 -58.85 95.21
C ILE A 745 21.31 -57.50 94.56
N ALA A 746 22.57 -57.15 94.28
CA ALA A 746 22.88 -55.98 93.47
C ALA A 746 22.22 -56.09 92.07
N VAL A 747 22.42 -57.22 91.39
CA VAL A 747 21.82 -57.49 90.07
C VAL A 747 20.27 -57.66 90.15
N ARG A 748 19.71 -58.04 91.31
CA ARG A 748 18.24 -58.05 91.52
C ARG A 748 17.66 -56.74 92.04
N SER A 749 18.45 -55.82 92.61
CA SER A 749 17.96 -54.45 92.84
C SER A 749 17.80 -53.71 91.51
N GLU A 750 18.64 -53.99 90.51
CA GLU A 750 18.42 -53.58 89.12
C GLU A 750 17.17 -54.26 88.53
N ALA A 751 17.04 -55.60 88.66
CA ALA A 751 16.03 -56.37 87.93
C ALA A 751 14.65 -56.55 88.61
N GLN A 752 14.54 -56.36 89.93
CA GLN A 752 13.39 -56.83 90.74
C GLN A 752 12.63 -55.71 91.46
N ALA A 753 12.57 -54.52 90.83
CA ALA A 753 11.48 -53.55 91.02
C ALA A 753 10.08 -54.08 90.57
N ARG A 754 9.92 -55.40 90.43
CA ARG A 754 8.74 -56.13 89.91
C ARG A 754 8.51 -57.47 90.63
N SER A 755 8.35 -57.39 91.96
CA SER A 755 7.61 -58.29 92.86
C SER A 755 8.03 -59.76 93.12
N ASP A 756 7.77 -60.11 94.38
CA ASP A 756 7.71 -61.39 95.12
C ASP A 756 6.70 -62.46 94.58
N HIS A 757 6.66 -63.74 95.04
CA HIS A 757 6.99 -64.30 96.37
C HIS A 757 7.55 -65.77 96.39
N LYS A 758 7.59 -66.44 97.58
CA LYS A 758 8.55 -67.51 98.02
C LYS A 758 7.84 -68.65 98.82
N GLN A 759 8.32 -69.87 99.16
CA GLN A 759 9.38 -70.85 98.73
C GLN A 759 9.19 -72.21 99.51
N PRO A 760 9.34 -73.46 98.96
CA PRO A 760 8.96 -74.71 99.68
C PRO A 760 10.02 -75.82 100.03
N THR A 761 9.92 -76.38 101.26
CA THR A 761 9.94 -77.82 101.71
C THR A 761 11.15 -78.78 101.62
N HIS A 762 11.24 -79.77 102.55
CA HIS A 762 11.74 -81.16 102.34
C HIS A 762 11.18 -82.31 103.24
N ASN A 763 10.04 -82.26 103.96
CA ASN A 763 9.47 -83.53 104.55
C ASN A 763 7.96 -83.77 104.42
N ASP A 764 7.27 -82.87 103.72
CA ASP A 764 6.51 -83.21 102.51
C ASP A 764 6.99 -84.50 101.81
N TYR A 765 8.32 -84.64 101.68
CA TYR A 765 9.21 -85.74 101.28
C TYR A 765 8.74 -87.02 100.57
N HIS A 766 7.66 -87.61 101.05
CA HIS A 766 7.17 -88.92 100.61
C HIS A 766 5.68 -88.85 100.31
N ASN A 767 4.93 -88.10 101.13
CA ASN A 767 3.67 -87.48 100.72
C ASN A 767 3.84 -86.69 99.42
N THR A 768 5.04 -86.23 99.04
CA THR A 768 5.37 -85.64 97.73
C THR A 768 5.66 -86.65 96.63
N LEU A 769 6.38 -87.76 96.81
CA LEU A 769 6.52 -88.71 95.69
C LEU A 769 5.16 -89.22 95.13
N GLN A 770 4.08 -89.09 95.93
CA GLN A 770 2.70 -88.97 95.42
C GLN A 770 2.22 -87.53 95.12
N SER A 771 2.21 -86.60 96.08
CA SER A 771 1.63 -85.26 95.92
C SER A 771 2.43 -84.32 95.02
N LEU A 772 3.50 -84.75 94.37
CA LEU A 772 4.17 -84.05 93.27
C LEU A 772 3.48 -84.38 91.95
N ARG A 773 2.98 -85.61 91.79
CA ARG A 773 2.04 -85.93 90.71
C ARG A 773 0.72 -85.16 90.87
N ARG A 774 0.36 -84.77 92.11
CA ARG A 774 -0.74 -83.82 92.38
C ARG A 774 -0.31 -82.36 92.29
N LYS A 775 0.87 -81.98 92.79
CA LYS A 775 1.45 -80.63 92.73
C LYS A 775 1.94 -80.27 91.32
N ILE A 776 1.89 -81.19 90.36
CA ILE A 776 1.90 -80.87 88.92
C ILE A 776 0.56 -80.23 88.52
N LEU A 777 -0.57 -80.89 88.82
CA LEU A 777 -1.88 -80.28 88.64
C LEU A 777 -2.09 -79.05 89.54
N GLN A 778 -1.55 -79.07 90.76
CA GLN A 778 -1.63 -77.95 91.69
C GLN A 778 -0.60 -76.86 91.38
N ALA A 779 0.46 -77.11 90.61
CA ALA A 779 1.31 -76.06 90.02
C ALA A 779 0.70 -75.48 88.75
N LYS A 780 -0.19 -76.21 88.07
CA LYS A 780 -1.12 -75.60 87.10
C LYS A 780 -2.21 -74.79 87.80
N LYS A 781 -2.78 -75.30 88.90
CA LYS A 781 -3.72 -74.52 89.72
C LYS A 781 -3.03 -73.37 90.48
N GLN A 782 -1.74 -73.46 90.76
CA GLN A 782 -0.93 -72.37 91.28
C GLN A 782 -0.33 -71.50 90.18
N ALA A 783 -0.34 -71.94 88.92
CA ALA A 783 -0.27 -71.04 87.78
C ALA A 783 -1.59 -70.27 87.67
N GLU A 784 -2.76 -70.89 87.86
CA GLU A 784 -4.07 -70.20 87.96
C GLU A 784 -4.20 -69.32 89.23
N GLU A 785 -3.56 -69.66 90.35
CA GLU A 785 -3.43 -68.78 91.54
C GLU A 785 -2.27 -67.77 91.38
N CYS A 786 -1.37 -67.97 90.41
CA CYS A 786 -0.41 -66.95 89.95
C CYS A 786 -0.99 -66.06 88.84
N ASP A 787 -1.98 -66.52 88.08
CA ASP A 787 -2.85 -65.73 87.21
C ASP A 787 -3.88 -65.00 88.09
N GLY A 788 -4.27 -65.60 89.21
CA GLY A 788 -4.92 -64.95 90.34
C GLY A 788 -3.98 -64.00 91.10
N ALA A 789 -2.66 -64.24 91.10
CA ALA A 789 -1.67 -63.29 91.60
C ALA A 789 -1.34 -62.21 90.57
N ILE A 790 -1.55 -62.46 89.28
CA ILE A 790 -1.53 -61.48 88.19
C ILE A 790 -2.80 -60.66 88.25
N ALA A 791 -3.97 -61.26 88.51
CA ALA A 791 -5.20 -60.54 88.82
C ALA A 791 -5.08 -59.75 90.13
N GLN A 792 -4.36 -60.25 91.14
CA GLN A 792 -3.93 -59.45 92.29
C GLN A 792 -2.80 -58.47 91.97
N LEU A 793 -2.03 -58.63 90.89
CA LEU A 793 -1.07 -57.62 90.42
C LEU A 793 -1.74 -56.59 89.51
N GLU A 794 -2.91 -56.90 88.94
CA GLU A 794 -3.84 -56.04 88.20
C GLU A 794 -4.82 -55.35 89.15
N GLU A 795 -5.16 -55.95 90.29
CA GLU A 795 -5.82 -55.33 91.44
C GLU A 795 -4.81 -54.57 92.31
N ARG A 796 -3.54 -55.00 92.39
CA ARG A 796 -2.44 -54.15 92.85
C ARG A 796 -2.01 -53.16 91.76
N GLN A 797 -2.34 -53.31 90.48
CA GLN A 797 -2.19 -52.23 89.49
C GLN A 797 -3.38 -51.29 89.59
N GLY A 798 -4.58 -51.79 89.88
CA GLY A 798 -5.81 -51.06 90.14
C GLY A 798 -5.79 -50.32 91.48
N SER A 799 -5.07 -50.85 92.48
CA SER A 799 -4.82 -50.22 93.78
C SER A 799 -3.41 -49.66 93.93
N VAL A 800 -2.48 -49.85 92.98
CA VAL A 800 -1.33 -48.95 92.78
C VAL A 800 -1.73 -47.79 91.88
N THR A 801 -2.74 -47.90 91.02
CA THR A 801 -3.37 -46.75 90.33
C THR A 801 -4.45 -46.08 91.16
N SER A 802 -5.18 -46.80 92.04
CA SER A 802 -5.84 -46.15 93.18
C SER A 802 -4.75 -45.52 94.02
N ARG A 803 -3.75 -46.21 94.55
CA ARG A 803 -2.66 -45.55 95.31
C ARG A 803 -1.83 -44.54 94.50
N LEU A 804 -1.95 -44.41 93.17
CA LEU A 804 -1.38 -43.30 92.39
C LEU A 804 -2.38 -42.15 92.27
N ARG A 805 -3.68 -42.43 92.27
CA ARG A 805 -4.76 -41.45 92.44
C ARG A 805 -4.80 -40.94 93.88
N ASP A 806 -4.61 -41.81 94.86
CA ASP A 806 -4.52 -41.55 96.29
C ASP A 806 -3.16 -40.96 96.63
N LYS A 807 -2.03 -41.35 95.99
CA LYS A 807 -0.76 -40.58 96.07
C LYS A 807 -0.76 -39.32 95.21
N ARG A 808 -1.76 -39.09 94.34
CA ARG A 808 -1.97 -37.79 93.65
C ARG A 808 -2.88 -36.87 94.46
N MET A 809 -3.96 -37.39 95.02
CA MET A 809 -4.77 -36.73 96.05
C MET A 809 -3.87 -36.40 97.24
N HIS A 810 -3.13 -37.37 97.77
CA HIS A 810 -2.14 -37.19 98.82
C HIS A 810 -0.82 -36.55 98.34
N LEU A 811 -0.63 -36.25 97.04
CA LEU A 811 0.37 -35.27 96.59
C LEU A 811 -0.23 -33.87 96.52
N ASN A 812 -1.54 -33.71 96.31
CA ASN A 812 -2.24 -32.46 96.50
C ASN A 812 -2.38 -32.17 98.02
N ASP A 813 -2.62 -33.17 98.85
CA ASP A 813 -2.60 -33.08 100.32
C ASP A 813 -1.18 -32.96 100.84
N LEU A 814 -0.15 -33.56 100.21
CA LEU A 814 1.26 -33.25 100.50
C LEU A 814 1.73 -31.94 99.84
N GLN A 815 0.99 -31.33 98.92
CA GLN A 815 1.24 -29.96 98.46
C GLN A 815 0.49 -28.94 99.32
N HIS A 816 -0.66 -29.30 99.88
CA HIS A 816 -1.41 -28.51 100.84
C HIS A 816 -0.75 -28.58 102.22
N THR A 817 -0.34 -29.77 102.67
CA THR A 817 0.52 -29.91 103.84
C THR A 817 1.96 -29.53 103.55
N ARG A 818 2.47 -29.45 102.31
CA ARG A 818 3.71 -28.67 102.05
C ARG A 818 3.43 -27.18 102.11
N ALA A 819 2.27 -26.67 101.72
CA ALA A 819 1.93 -25.25 101.88
C ALA A 819 1.83 -24.89 103.38
N VAL A 820 1.07 -25.67 104.14
CA VAL A 820 0.99 -25.59 105.60
C VAL A 820 2.37 -25.82 106.22
N LEU A 821 3.14 -26.86 105.85
CA LEU A 821 4.51 -27.05 106.36
C LEU A 821 5.52 -26.03 105.83
N THR A 822 5.26 -25.25 104.78
CA THR A 822 6.07 -24.06 104.46
C THR A 822 5.66 -22.87 105.31
N GLN A 823 4.40 -22.83 105.77
CA GLN A 823 3.92 -21.88 106.76
C GLN A 823 4.47 -22.25 108.15
N ASP A 824 4.42 -23.52 108.55
CA ASP A 824 5.04 -24.06 109.75
C ASP A 824 6.56 -24.04 109.64
N LEU A 825 7.18 -24.21 108.47
CA LEU A 825 8.62 -23.96 108.30
C LEU A 825 8.95 -22.48 108.34
N SER A 826 8.06 -21.57 107.91
CA SER A 826 8.29 -20.13 108.13
C SER A 826 8.17 -19.79 109.63
N ALA A 827 7.18 -20.35 110.33
CA ALA A 827 7.03 -20.21 111.78
C ALA A 827 8.17 -20.91 112.55
N LEU A 828 8.62 -22.09 112.11
CA LEU A 828 9.77 -22.81 112.66
C LEU A 828 11.10 -22.18 112.26
N GLN A 829 11.17 -21.43 111.16
CA GLN A 829 12.30 -20.56 110.86
C GLN A 829 12.26 -19.35 111.78
N GLU A 830 11.10 -18.74 112.06
CA GLU A 830 11.04 -17.71 113.10
C GLU A 830 11.36 -18.27 114.50
N THR A 831 10.92 -19.49 114.87
CA THR A 831 11.31 -20.09 116.17
C THR A 831 12.74 -20.61 116.18
N LYS A 832 13.31 -21.03 115.03
CA LYS A 832 14.73 -21.38 114.90
C LYS A 832 15.60 -20.13 114.89
N GLU A 833 15.15 -19.02 114.32
CA GLU A 833 15.85 -17.74 114.36
C GLU A 833 15.81 -17.18 115.78
N ARG A 834 14.63 -17.11 116.42
CA ARG A 834 14.47 -16.95 117.89
C ARG A 834 15.47 -17.83 118.65
N ASN A 835 15.37 -19.16 118.53
CA ASN A 835 16.30 -20.08 119.19
C ASN A 835 17.77 -19.90 118.79
N LEU A 836 18.12 -19.36 117.61
CA LEU A 836 19.50 -19.03 117.20
C LEU A 836 19.98 -17.67 117.72
N TYR A 837 19.11 -16.85 118.30
CA TYR A 837 19.47 -15.67 119.09
C TYR A 837 19.41 -15.99 120.60
N HIS A 838 18.43 -16.80 121.03
CA HIS A 838 18.34 -17.37 122.37
C HIS A 838 19.47 -18.36 122.71
N LEU A 839 20.00 -19.12 121.73
CA LEU A 839 21.10 -20.06 121.96
C LEU A 839 22.44 -19.36 122.22
N PRO A 840 22.84 -18.27 121.55
CA PRO A 840 23.92 -17.40 122.00
C PRO A 840 23.71 -16.85 123.41
N VAL A 841 22.47 -16.49 123.80
CA VAL A 841 22.17 -16.05 125.18
C VAL A 841 22.37 -17.20 126.18
N LEU A 842 21.83 -18.38 125.89
CA LEU A 842 21.99 -19.60 126.71
C LEU A 842 23.43 -20.13 126.69
N GLN A 843 24.19 -19.98 125.60
CA GLN A 843 25.62 -20.32 125.55
C GLN A 843 26.47 -19.29 126.29
N CYS A 844 26.08 -18.02 126.32
CA CYS A 844 26.68 -17.05 127.23
C CYS A 844 26.38 -17.42 128.68
N GLN A 845 25.12 -17.67 129.05
CA GLN A 845 24.74 -18.14 130.39
C GLN A 845 25.44 -19.46 130.76
N ALA A 846 25.54 -20.42 129.84
CA ALA A 846 26.26 -21.68 130.05
C ALA A 846 27.77 -21.47 130.18
N LYS A 847 28.40 -20.56 129.41
CA LYS A 847 29.81 -20.16 129.61
C LYS A 847 30.01 -19.44 130.95
N HIS A 848 29.03 -18.67 131.42
CA HIS A 848 29.08 -18.06 132.76
C HIS A 848 28.95 -19.15 133.85
N LEU A 849 28.02 -20.09 133.72
CA LEU A 849 27.82 -21.20 134.66
C LEU A 849 28.94 -22.25 134.62
N GLN A 850 29.59 -22.43 133.46
CA GLN A 850 30.78 -23.26 133.31
C GLN A 850 32.00 -22.55 133.93
N ALA A 851 32.17 -21.24 133.73
CA ALA A 851 33.15 -20.46 134.47
C ALA A 851 32.86 -20.45 135.99
N VAL A 852 31.60 -20.57 136.44
CA VAL A 852 31.27 -20.80 137.86
C VAL A 852 31.78 -22.17 138.32
N LYS A 853 31.52 -23.24 137.57
CA LYS A 853 32.02 -24.60 137.88
C LYS A 853 33.55 -24.71 137.84
N GLU A 854 34.19 -23.98 136.93
CA GLU A 854 35.66 -23.93 136.76
C GLU A 854 36.33 -22.89 137.69
N GLY A 855 35.55 -22.17 138.51
CA GLY A 855 36.03 -21.21 139.50
C GLY A 855 36.56 -19.88 138.94
N GLN A 856 36.37 -19.62 137.65
CA GLN A 856 36.85 -18.41 136.95
C GLN A 856 35.80 -17.30 136.86
N TYR A 857 34.53 -17.55 137.21
CA TYR A 857 33.49 -16.54 137.17
C TYR A 857 33.53 -15.59 138.37
N THR A 858 33.92 -14.34 138.12
CA THR A 858 33.77 -13.24 139.08
C THR A 858 32.35 -12.66 139.01
N PRO A 859 31.52 -12.78 140.06
CA PRO A 859 30.19 -12.15 140.07
C PRO A 859 30.31 -10.63 140.09
N VAL A 860 29.52 -9.95 139.26
CA VAL A 860 29.57 -8.48 139.08
C VAL A 860 28.97 -7.71 140.28
N ALA A 861 28.23 -8.40 141.16
CA ALA A 861 27.78 -7.89 142.46
C ALA A 861 27.78 -9.01 143.50
N SER A 862 28.19 -8.70 144.74
CA SER A 862 28.21 -9.63 145.87
C SER A 862 27.17 -9.23 146.91
N GLY A 863 25.90 -9.54 146.65
CA GLY A 863 24.76 -9.25 147.51
C GLY A 863 23.55 -8.75 146.73
N ASP A 864 22.36 -9.25 147.07
CA ASP A 864 21.15 -9.18 146.24
C ASP A 864 20.74 -7.73 145.88
N THR A 865 20.81 -6.80 146.84
CA THR A 865 20.36 -5.40 146.66
C THR A 865 21.20 -4.60 145.65
N ALA A 866 22.43 -5.02 145.37
CA ALA A 866 23.26 -4.39 144.34
C ALA A 866 22.94 -4.93 142.92
N LEU A 867 22.32 -6.11 142.82
CA LEU A 867 21.93 -6.73 141.55
C LEU A 867 20.69 -6.02 140.96
N GLU A 868 19.71 -5.71 141.79
CA GLU A 868 18.41 -5.12 141.40
C GLU A 868 18.53 -3.72 140.75
N LEU A 869 19.49 -2.89 141.21
CA LEU A 869 19.71 -1.55 140.66
C LEU A 869 20.44 -1.56 139.30
N ALA A 870 21.15 -2.64 138.98
CA ALA A 870 21.84 -2.80 137.70
C ALA A 870 20.87 -3.28 136.61
N THR A 871 19.97 -4.20 136.93
CA THR A 871 19.01 -4.76 135.95
C THR A 871 18.00 -3.73 135.45
N GLN A 872 17.44 -2.90 136.33
CA GLN A 872 16.42 -1.89 135.95
C GLN A 872 16.89 -0.94 134.83
N LYS A 873 18.15 -0.47 134.88
CA LYS A 873 18.73 0.43 133.86
C LYS A 873 18.99 -0.25 132.50
N GLN A 874 19.06 -1.58 132.48
CA GLN A 874 19.20 -2.35 131.25
C GLN A 874 17.87 -2.36 130.47
N GLU A 875 16.75 -2.51 131.18
CA GLU A 875 15.42 -2.64 130.57
C GLU A 875 14.94 -1.38 129.85
N GLU A 876 15.17 -0.20 130.42
CA GLU A 876 14.69 1.07 129.85
C GLU A 876 15.28 1.32 128.44
N ARG A 877 16.57 1.00 128.26
CA ARG A 877 17.25 1.10 126.97
C ARG A 877 16.68 0.12 125.95
N LEU A 878 16.37 -1.11 126.37
CA LEU A 878 15.73 -2.11 125.51
C LEU A 878 14.29 -1.73 125.09
N LYS A 879 13.61 -0.84 125.84
CA LYS A 879 12.26 -0.36 125.52
C LYS A 879 12.25 0.73 124.43
N MET A 880 13.32 1.52 124.30
CA MET A 880 13.40 2.59 123.27
C MET A 880 13.83 2.10 121.88
N ILE A 881 14.55 0.97 121.78
CA ILE A 881 15.02 0.45 120.49
C ILE A 881 13.89 -0.27 119.71
N SER A 882 12.99 -0.97 120.40
CA SER A 882 11.94 -1.76 119.74
C SER A 882 10.89 -0.90 118.99
N SER A 883 10.59 0.32 119.45
CA SER A 883 9.61 1.18 118.79
C SER A 883 10.08 1.71 117.44
N ILE A 884 11.38 2.00 117.30
CA ILE A 884 11.99 2.48 116.04
C ILE A 884 11.93 1.39 114.96
N LEU A 885 12.13 0.13 115.35
CA LEU A 885 12.11 -1.02 114.44
C LEU A 885 10.70 -1.41 113.97
N GLN A 886 9.64 -1.04 114.70
CA GLN A 886 8.27 -1.27 114.23
C GLN A 886 7.90 -0.30 113.09
N HIS A 887 8.22 0.99 113.20
CA HIS A 887 7.92 1.97 112.15
C HIS A 887 8.58 1.61 110.80
N LEU A 888 9.85 1.18 110.82
CA LEU A 888 10.57 0.79 109.61
C LEU A 888 9.99 -0.47 108.92
N ALA A 889 9.31 -1.35 109.67
CA ALA A 889 8.71 -2.57 109.14
C ALA A 889 7.38 -2.34 108.40
N GLU A 890 6.76 -1.17 108.57
CA GLU A 890 5.51 -0.76 107.92
C GLU A 890 5.77 -0.02 106.60
N GLU A 891 6.80 0.84 106.54
CA GLU A 891 7.13 1.64 105.36
C GLU A 891 7.74 0.83 104.19
N TYR A 892 8.40 -0.30 104.47
CA TYR A 892 9.12 -1.10 103.45
C TYR A 892 8.72 -2.59 103.44
N PRO A 893 7.54 -2.95 102.90
CA PRO A 893 7.03 -4.34 102.93
C PRO A 893 7.96 -5.38 102.28
N GLN A 894 8.79 -4.97 101.31
CA GLN A 894 9.75 -5.85 100.62
C GLN A 894 10.91 -6.33 101.52
N HIS A 895 11.08 -5.74 102.70
CA HIS A 895 12.09 -6.10 103.70
C HIS A 895 11.47 -6.53 105.05
N HIS A 896 10.16 -6.85 105.06
CA HIS A 896 9.43 -7.15 106.28
C HIS A 896 9.98 -8.36 107.04
N SER A 897 10.34 -9.46 106.35
CA SER A 897 10.94 -10.65 106.98
C SER A 897 12.27 -10.36 107.66
N THR A 898 13.14 -9.55 107.04
CA THR A 898 14.40 -9.10 107.62
C THR A 898 14.24 -8.15 108.81
N LEU A 899 13.13 -7.39 108.88
CA LEU A 899 12.85 -6.45 109.98
C LEU A 899 12.10 -7.10 111.15
N GLN A 900 11.20 -8.06 110.89
CA GLN A 900 10.64 -8.95 111.92
C GLN A 900 11.77 -9.64 112.70
N ARG A 901 12.74 -10.23 111.99
CA ARG A 901 13.87 -10.96 112.56
C ARG A 901 14.66 -10.16 113.61
N ILE A 902 14.84 -8.84 113.43
CA ILE A 902 15.53 -7.98 114.41
C ILE A 902 14.64 -7.65 115.62
N ASN A 903 13.32 -7.47 115.42
CA ASN A 903 12.39 -7.27 116.53
C ASN A 903 12.31 -8.49 117.47
N LEU A 904 12.48 -9.71 116.95
CA LEU A 904 12.44 -10.93 117.76
C LEU A 904 13.63 -11.05 118.72
N THR A 905 14.84 -10.63 118.34
CA THR A 905 16.04 -10.74 119.20
C THR A 905 15.94 -9.85 120.45
N LEU A 906 15.35 -8.66 120.29
CA LEU A 906 15.14 -7.70 121.37
C LEU A 906 14.02 -8.11 122.33
N ALA A 907 13.14 -9.04 121.92
CA ALA A 907 12.11 -9.60 122.79
C ALA A 907 12.71 -10.66 123.74
N GLU A 908 13.54 -11.57 123.23
CA GLU A 908 14.12 -12.67 124.02
C GLU A 908 15.10 -12.18 125.10
N HIS A 909 15.87 -11.12 124.80
CA HIS A 909 16.69 -10.43 125.80
C HIS A 909 15.89 -9.83 126.99
N ARG A 910 14.55 -9.79 126.93
CA ARG A 910 13.67 -9.44 128.06
C ARG A 910 13.01 -10.65 128.74
N HIS A 911 13.23 -11.88 128.27
CA HIS A 911 12.53 -13.08 128.77
C HIS A 911 13.48 -14.16 129.32
N SER A 912 14.76 -14.17 128.94
CA SER A 912 15.78 -15.13 129.40
C SER A 912 16.24 -14.94 130.87
N GLY A 913 15.34 -14.50 131.76
CA GLY A 913 15.60 -14.25 133.18
C GLY A 913 14.51 -14.77 134.13
N LEU A 914 13.56 -15.58 133.65
CA LEU A 914 12.36 -15.98 134.40
C LEU A 914 12.03 -17.48 134.40
N GLN A 915 12.78 -18.34 133.70
CA GLN A 915 12.52 -19.79 133.65
C GLN A 915 13.81 -20.60 133.72
N ASP A 916 14.17 -21.02 134.94
CA ASP A 916 14.55 -22.41 135.26
C ASP A 916 14.67 -22.55 136.79
N SER A 917 13.58 -23.02 137.41
CA SER A 917 13.48 -23.32 138.83
C SER A 917 12.50 -24.48 139.08
N GLN A 918 12.74 -25.60 138.37
CA GLN A 918 12.03 -26.87 138.49
C GLN A 918 12.94 -28.05 138.13
#